data_AF-A0A5M3MMN3-F1
#
_entry.id   AF-A0A5M3MMN3-F1
#
_cell.length_a   1.000
_cell.length_b   1.000
_cell.length_c   1.000
_cell.angle_alpha   90.00
_cell.angle_beta   90.00
_cell.angle_gamma   90.00
#
_symmetry.space_group_name_H-M   'P 1'
#
loop_
_entity.id
_entity.type
_entity.pdbx_description
1 polymer ?
#
loop_
_entity_poly.entity_id
_entity_poly.type
_entity_poly.pdbx_seq_one_letter_code
_entity_poly.pdbx_strand_id
1 'polypeptide(L)'
;MANRPEVVVRHGLSGFGPRNAMLFKGVVLTVLAERENLNALGSRLKLEFVVFEKQPEANAGSGNAFQVDCAATINTPMPGPIPCAAWDKAPAEYRPIITPGRDLSSVARQFLGDNLDKHREKLRKDNPAGYKLFVQSLKSDQLDLSGPSTTRGTVGQIQQLSIKEVLAFVEKQVPEISVEFHYNHTVKNVDFSSPTKPKLFVCDDGDNADKVWEFDFVHLANGTTWTLPISDHAVNRKSFSETQNVDSVGEFLSEQGLLDKVKLIKKGTKLGVTGISLSAYDPIPIILQYTQIIEITEDGYQINEDVAKQYQGLFTFISRSNKVAPPRHHFTRAWPGKKLPGDKSFINMDQAHAMFLQRDFDWVSFARDILYQSVSYEIGTTPSHVHRKMSAEERMSDYHQQTLQYTAGKTTENGLIRAGYHALLEGFGFERDPEEANKRLLAKAPLTRLGREGAPMRRSAAYDITRFDAVKSKSNSRFLENWKELQQTFSSSPVAVHDIIAQLFVLGVATHSEGNFRDITYDRDSHKVVFKDFSFDAMFTPKVLTNGADEVLRALHGKVKTVYPGGVPEYTKGRFLQTPVGDTFIHATDAGSGGNGVTREITHNNGTTSRSRVGLQWTDTNDLASSSTWSASASRLLVLLSVLQVNGSKAPIKDLMAIYNESLPGADAFRAEIDSFKGAWSELVEKKCFLDTCQFFAKDAEEYQKYASDAFDPNSRQKRLSELSKLSADGVETHYTKRLEEFGPFDPVDRDEYLRRFVDFTSDELDKCWGAVFKFAHLWETPPHHH
;
A
#
# COMPACT_ATOMS: atom_id res chain seq x y z
N MET A 1 14.36 -46.70 0.06
CA MET A 1 15.05 -45.40 0.02
C MET A 1 16.09 -45.41 1.12
N ALA A 2 17.38 -45.31 0.78
CA ALA A 2 18.47 -45.31 1.76
C ALA A 2 18.37 -44.09 2.70
N ASN A 3 18.86 -44.21 3.94
CA ASN A 3 18.91 -43.15 4.96
C ASN A 3 19.76 -41.96 4.46
N ARG A 4 19.18 -41.04 3.68
CA ARG A 4 19.80 -39.75 3.41
C ARG A 4 19.82 -38.93 4.70
N PRO A 5 20.90 -38.20 4.99
CA PRO A 5 20.95 -37.32 6.16
C PRO A 5 19.83 -36.26 6.04
N GLU A 6 19.10 -36.05 7.12
CA GLU A 6 18.13 -34.97 7.21
C GLU A 6 18.84 -33.69 7.65
N VAL A 7 18.61 -32.59 6.93
CA VAL A 7 19.14 -31.27 7.24
C VAL A 7 17.96 -30.36 7.57
N VAL A 8 17.94 -29.90 8.82
CA VAL A 8 16.94 -28.95 9.32
C VAL A 8 17.44 -27.53 9.09
N VAL A 9 16.64 -26.71 8.41
CA VAL A 9 16.85 -25.26 8.26
C VAL A 9 15.78 -24.55 9.06
N ARG A 10 16.19 -23.79 10.07
CA ARG A 10 15.31 -23.11 11.04
C ARG A 10 15.05 -21.66 10.65
N HIS A 11 13.78 -21.31 10.47
CA HIS A 11 13.30 -19.99 10.13
C HIS A 11 12.54 -19.37 11.31
N GLY A 12 12.99 -18.21 11.77
CA GLY A 12 12.29 -17.42 12.79
C GLY A 12 11.37 -16.37 12.15
N LEU A 13 10.08 -16.39 12.44
CA LEU A 13 9.11 -15.39 11.97
C LEU A 13 8.74 -14.45 13.13
N SER A 14 9.02 -13.16 12.96
CA SER A 14 8.58 -12.11 13.90
C SER A 14 7.28 -11.49 13.39
N GLY A 15 6.19 -11.75 14.09
CA GLY A 15 4.81 -11.44 13.67
C GLY A 15 4.23 -12.48 12.71
N PHE A 16 2.91 -12.66 12.76
CA PHE A 16 2.14 -13.59 11.94
C PHE A 16 0.80 -12.97 11.48
N GLY A 17 0.84 -11.70 11.10
CA GLY A 17 -0.24 -11.07 10.33
C GLY A 17 -0.26 -11.49 8.86
N PRO A 18 -0.99 -10.76 8.00
CA PRO A 18 -1.25 -11.18 6.61
C PRO A 18 0.02 -11.43 5.79
N ARG A 19 1.11 -10.70 6.04
CA ARG A 19 2.38 -10.88 5.31
C ARG A 19 3.02 -12.24 5.58
N ASN A 20 3.32 -12.55 6.84
CA ASN A 20 3.97 -13.83 7.16
C ASN A 20 3.03 -15.03 6.98
N ALA A 21 1.73 -14.85 7.17
CA ALA A 21 0.76 -15.90 6.83
C ALA A 21 0.75 -16.20 5.33
N MET A 22 0.73 -15.19 4.44
CA MET A 22 0.80 -15.42 3.01
C MET A 22 2.16 -15.95 2.55
N LEU A 23 3.27 -15.48 3.16
CA LEU A 23 4.61 -16.04 2.93
C LEU A 23 4.62 -17.54 3.21
N PHE A 24 4.12 -17.95 4.39
CA PHE A 24 4.06 -19.36 4.79
C PHE A 24 3.22 -20.20 3.82
N LYS A 25 2.02 -19.74 3.45
CA LYS A 25 1.19 -20.42 2.43
C LYS A 25 1.95 -20.58 1.11
N GLY A 26 2.64 -19.54 0.66
CA GLY A 26 3.47 -19.59 -0.54
C GLY A 26 4.61 -20.60 -0.42
N VAL A 27 5.22 -20.75 0.76
CA VAL A 27 6.30 -21.75 0.98
C VAL A 27 5.73 -23.16 0.85
N VAL A 28 4.58 -23.44 1.45
CA VAL A 28 3.90 -24.74 1.33
C VAL A 28 3.64 -25.07 -0.14
N LEU A 29 3.07 -24.12 -0.90
CA LEU A 29 2.80 -24.33 -2.33
C LEU A 29 4.08 -24.52 -3.14
N THR A 30 5.15 -23.78 -2.84
CA THR A 30 6.45 -23.96 -3.49
C THR A 30 7.06 -25.33 -3.18
N VAL A 31 7.02 -25.78 -1.93
CA VAL A 31 7.52 -27.12 -1.56
C VAL A 31 6.75 -28.22 -2.27
N LEU A 32 5.42 -28.12 -2.35
CA LEU A 32 4.59 -29.09 -3.06
C LEU A 32 4.88 -29.11 -4.56
N ALA A 33 5.02 -27.94 -5.19
CA ALA A 33 5.32 -27.82 -6.61
C ALA A 33 6.71 -28.34 -6.99
N GLU A 34 7.67 -28.26 -6.07
CA GLU A 34 9.08 -28.58 -6.33
C GLU A 34 9.52 -29.85 -5.59
N ARG A 35 8.57 -30.62 -5.04
CA ARG A 35 8.82 -31.79 -4.20
C ARG A 35 9.74 -32.82 -4.86
N GLU A 36 9.61 -33.05 -6.17
CA GLU A 36 10.51 -33.94 -6.92
C GLU A 36 11.96 -33.44 -6.94
N ASN A 37 12.16 -32.15 -7.22
CA ASN A 37 13.47 -31.51 -7.21
C ASN A 37 14.08 -31.50 -5.80
N LEU A 38 13.27 -31.24 -4.77
CA LEU A 38 13.70 -31.28 -3.37
C LEU A 38 14.06 -32.71 -2.93
N ASN A 39 13.32 -33.71 -3.40
CA ASN A 39 13.62 -35.12 -3.16
C ASN A 39 14.82 -35.62 -3.98
N ALA A 40 15.28 -34.89 -4.99
CA ALA A 40 16.49 -35.20 -5.74
C ALA A 40 17.77 -34.68 -5.05
N LEU A 41 17.65 -33.89 -3.98
CA LEU A 41 18.80 -33.40 -3.22
C LEU A 41 19.52 -34.56 -2.52
N GLY A 42 20.86 -34.43 -2.37
CA GLY A 42 21.69 -35.41 -1.69
C GLY A 42 21.35 -35.61 -0.20
N SER A 43 20.63 -34.65 0.40
CA SER A 43 20.12 -34.68 1.77
C SER A 43 18.61 -34.41 1.78
N ARG A 44 17.91 -34.91 2.80
CA ARG A 44 16.49 -34.62 3.01
C ARG A 44 16.36 -33.24 3.66
N LEU A 45 15.76 -32.27 2.95
CA LEU A 45 15.46 -30.94 3.50
C LEU A 45 14.26 -31.00 4.46
N LYS A 46 14.42 -30.41 5.66
CA LYS A 46 13.33 -30.11 6.60
C LYS A 46 13.35 -28.62 6.93
N LEU A 47 12.23 -27.94 6.69
CA LEU A 47 12.02 -26.54 7.05
C LEU A 47 11.29 -26.46 8.39
N GLU A 48 11.93 -25.87 9.39
CA GLU A 48 11.32 -25.62 10.70
C GLU A 48 10.99 -24.14 10.83
N PHE A 49 9.72 -23.81 11.03
CA PHE A 49 9.26 -22.43 11.25
C PHE A 49 8.92 -22.25 12.72
N VAL A 50 9.56 -21.28 13.38
CA VAL A 50 9.19 -20.85 14.73
C VAL A 50 8.61 -19.44 14.64
N VAL A 51 7.37 -19.29 15.10
CA VAL A 51 6.59 -18.07 14.92
C VAL A 51 6.35 -17.40 16.26
N PHE A 52 6.72 -16.13 16.36
CA PHE A 52 6.41 -15.28 17.52
C PHE A 52 5.34 -14.26 17.12
N GLU A 53 4.14 -14.41 17.66
CA GLU A 53 3.01 -13.51 17.39
C GLU A 53 2.55 -12.88 18.69
N LYS A 54 2.50 -11.55 18.71
CA LYS A 54 2.03 -10.76 19.85
C LYS A 54 0.53 -10.95 20.07
N GLN A 55 -0.23 -11.18 19.01
CA GLN A 55 -1.66 -11.41 19.10
C GLN A 55 -1.98 -12.83 19.61
N PRO A 56 -3.15 -13.03 20.23
CA PRO A 56 -3.63 -14.37 20.57
C PRO A 56 -3.94 -15.18 19.30
N GLU A 57 -4.01 -16.50 19.44
CA GLU A 57 -4.34 -17.45 18.34
C GLU A 57 -5.63 -17.08 17.59
N ALA A 58 -6.60 -16.49 18.29
CA ALA A 58 -7.85 -16.02 17.70
C ALA A 58 -7.65 -15.01 16.55
N ASN A 59 -6.50 -14.32 16.50
CA ASN A 59 -6.12 -13.36 15.47
C ASN A 59 -4.94 -13.85 14.59
N ALA A 60 -4.64 -15.15 14.61
CA ALA A 60 -3.58 -15.71 13.77
C ALA A 60 -3.84 -15.43 12.28
N GLY A 61 -2.85 -14.86 11.60
CA GLY A 61 -2.92 -14.51 10.19
C GLY A 61 -3.55 -13.16 9.87
N SER A 62 -4.30 -12.56 10.81
CA SER A 62 -5.05 -11.32 10.57
C SER A 62 -4.33 -10.06 11.04
N GLY A 63 -3.54 -10.17 12.11
CA GLY A 63 -2.80 -9.05 12.70
C GLY A 63 -3.71 -7.91 13.21
N ASN A 64 -3.09 -6.79 13.60
CA ASN A 64 -3.81 -5.66 14.24
C ASN A 64 -4.85 -4.97 13.34
N ALA A 65 -4.67 -5.01 12.02
CA ALA A 65 -5.55 -4.29 11.09
C ALA A 65 -6.86 -5.04 10.81
N PHE A 66 -6.87 -6.36 10.97
CA PHE A 66 -7.99 -7.24 10.62
C PHE A 66 -8.43 -8.11 11.81
N GLN A 67 -8.37 -7.58 13.03
CA GLN A 67 -8.85 -8.28 14.23
C GLN A 67 -10.28 -8.77 14.03
N VAL A 68 -10.56 -10.02 14.39
CA VAL A 68 -11.76 -10.77 13.98
C VAL A 68 -13.09 -10.17 14.47
N ASP A 69 -13.04 -9.33 15.49
CA ASP A 69 -14.14 -8.61 16.12
C ASP A 69 -14.36 -7.19 15.56
N CYS A 70 -13.48 -6.71 14.68
CA CYS A 70 -13.56 -5.36 14.11
C CYS A 70 -14.74 -5.19 13.14
N ALA A 71 -15.66 -4.30 13.44
CA ALA A 71 -16.84 -3.99 12.61
C ALA A 71 -16.58 -2.85 11.60
N ALA A 72 -15.42 -2.21 11.63
CA ALA A 72 -15.07 -1.17 10.66
C ALA A 72 -14.98 -1.74 9.24
N THR A 73 -15.46 -0.98 8.27
CA THR A 73 -15.54 -1.37 6.86
C THR A 73 -14.15 -1.58 6.25
N ILE A 74 -13.96 -2.64 5.45
CA ILE A 74 -12.74 -2.78 4.66
C ILE A 74 -12.73 -1.71 3.56
N ASN A 75 -11.56 -1.15 3.27
CA ASN A 75 -11.38 -0.15 2.23
C ASN A 75 -10.73 -0.72 0.98
N THR A 76 -10.57 -2.02 0.81
CA THR A 76 -9.92 -2.64 -0.37
C THR A 76 -10.74 -3.82 -0.87
N PRO A 77 -10.56 -4.24 -2.13
CA PRO A 77 -11.08 -5.52 -2.59
C PRO A 77 -10.45 -6.70 -1.83
N MET A 78 -11.08 -7.87 -1.94
CA MET A 78 -10.48 -9.11 -1.48
C MET A 78 -9.39 -9.54 -2.48
N PRO A 79 -8.15 -9.81 -2.05
CA PRO A 79 -7.09 -10.29 -2.94
C PRO A 79 -7.52 -11.56 -3.69
N GLY A 80 -7.46 -11.51 -5.02
CA GLY A 80 -7.75 -12.65 -5.88
C GLY A 80 -6.59 -13.65 -5.96
N PRO A 81 -6.61 -14.55 -6.95
CA PRO A 81 -5.53 -15.50 -7.19
C PRO A 81 -4.20 -14.79 -7.37
N ILE A 82 -3.18 -15.24 -6.64
CA ILE A 82 -1.81 -14.80 -6.83
C ILE A 82 -1.24 -15.50 -8.07
N PRO A 83 -0.80 -14.75 -9.10
CA PRO A 83 -0.21 -15.34 -10.29
C PRO A 83 1.21 -15.84 -10.00
N CYS A 84 1.37 -17.15 -9.84
CA CYS A 84 2.67 -17.80 -9.68
C CYS A 84 2.70 -19.12 -10.46
N ALA A 85 3.33 -19.11 -11.64
CA ALA A 85 3.38 -20.27 -12.54
C ALA A 85 4.05 -21.49 -11.90
N ALA A 86 4.94 -21.29 -10.92
CA ALA A 86 5.54 -22.39 -10.17
C ALA A 86 4.48 -23.17 -9.37
N TRP A 87 3.52 -22.49 -8.73
CA TRP A 87 2.49 -23.13 -7.92
C TRP A 87 1.50 -23.95 -8.76
N ASP A 88 1.33 -23.61 -10.05
CA ASP A 88 0.50 -24.39 -10.98
C ASP A 88 1.09 -25.76 -11.31
N LYS A 89 2.36 -26.01 -10.99
CA LYS A 89 3.02 -27.32 -11.15
C LYS A 89 2.70 -28.30 -10.01
N ALA A 90 2.04 -27.84 -8.95
CA ALA A 90 1.68 -28.71 -7.82
C ALA A 90 0.83 -29.90 -8.30
N PRO A 91 1.15 -31.14 -7.88
CA PRO A 91 0.39 -32.33 -8.24
C PRO A 91 -1.12 -32.22 -7.96
N ALA A 92 -1.92 -32.92 -8.77
CA ALA A 92 -3.38 -32.78 -8.77
C ALA A 92 -4.02 -33.16 -7.42
N GLU A 93 -3.42 -34.08 -6.68
CA GLU A 93 -3.87 -34.49 -5.34
C GLU A 93 -3.80 -33.36 -4.31
N TYR A 94 -2.96 -32.33 -4.53
CA TYR A 94 -2.84 -31.18 -3.65
C TYR A 94 -3.69 -29.98 -4.09
N ARG A 95 -4.46 -30.11 -5.17
CA ARG A 95 -5.40 -29.06 -5.61
C ARG A 95 -6.31 -28.48 -4.52
N PRO A 96 -6.81 -29.27 -3.55
CA PRO A 96 -7.64 -28.73 -2.47
C PRO A 96 -6.96 -27.59 -1.68
N ILE A 97 -5.62 -27.60 -1.54
CA ILE A 97 -4.90 -26.58 -0.77
C ILE A 97 -4.43 -25.39 -1.60
N ILE A 98 -4.50 -25.49 -2.94
CA ILE A 98 -4.08 -24.41 -3.84
C ILE A 98 -4.94 -23.17 -3.62
N THR A 99 -6.27 -23.31 -3.60
CA THR A 99 -7.19 -22.17 -3.43
C THR A 99 -7.00 -21.48 -2.07
N PRO A 100 -7.06 -22.18 -0.92
CA PRO A 100 -6.75 -21.58 0.38
C PRO A 100 -5.34 -20.99 0.47
N GLY A 101 -4.38 -21.55 -0.25
CA GLY A 101 -3.00 -21.08 -0.27
C GLY A 101 -2.76 -19.79 -1.08
N ARG A 102 -3.54 -19.53 -2.15
CA ARG A 102 -3.25 -18.45 -3.10
C ARG A 102 -4.39 -17.51 -3.48
N ASP A 103 -5.64 -17.82 -3.14
CA ASP A 103 -6.82 -17.06 -3.61
C ASP A 103 -7.80 -16.78 -2.47
N LEU A 104 -7.55 -15.69 -1.75
CA LEU A 104 -8.38 -15.27 -0.63
C LEU A 104 -9.80 -14.87 -1.07
N SER A 105 -9.97 -14.37 -2.30
CA SER A 105 -11.26 -14.01 -2.89
C SER A 105 -12.15 -15.22 -3.09
N SER A 106 -11.61 -16.36 -3.55
CA SER A 106 -12.39 -17.59 -3.65
C SER A 106 -12.77 -18.16 -2.28
N VAL A 107 -11.88 -18.14 -1.29
CA VAL A 107 -12.21 -18.54 0.09
C VAL A 107 -13.30 -17.64 0.66
N ALA A 108 -13.18 -16.32 0.45
CA ALA A 108 -14.19 -15.36 0.87
C ALA A 108 -15.54 -15.59 0.20
N ARG A 109 -15.56 -15.86 -1.11
CA ARG A 109 -16.80 -16.12 -1.85
C ARG A 109 -17.52 -17.35 -1.31
N GLN A 110 -16.79 -18.41 -0.99
CA GLN A 110 -17.36 -19.60 -0.35
C GLN A 110 -17.89 -19.27 1.05
N PHE A 111 -17.03 -18.71 1.92
CA PHE A 111 -17.40 -18.40 3.31
C PHE A 111 -18.63 -17.48 3.41
N LEU A 112 -18.66 -16.42 2.59
CA LEU A 112 -19.75 -15.45 2.56
C LEU A 112 -20.98 -16.01 1.84
N GLY A 113 -20.81 -16.78 0.78
CA GLY A 113 -21.93 -17.44 0.07
C GLY A 113 -22.67 -18.43 0.96
N ASP A 114 -21.93 -19.27 1.70
CA ASP A 114 -22.48 -20.26 2.63
C ASP A 114 -23.21 -19.59 3.83
N ASN A 115 -22.97 -18.30 4.07
CA ASN A 115 -23.51 -17.55 5.21
C ASN A 115 -24.19 -16.24 4.78
N LEU A 116 -24.69 -16.15 3.55
CA LEU A 116 -25.06 -14.89 2.90
C LEU A 116 -26.02 -14.04 3.75
N ASP A 117 -27.19 -14.60 4.11
CA ASP A 117 -28.22 -13.89 4.87
C ASP A 117 -27.75 -13.55 6.28
N LYS A 118 -27.09 -14.49 6.96
CA LYS A 118 -26.54 -14.27 8.30
C LYS A 118 -25.51 -13.15 8.30
N HIS A 119 -24.66 -13.09 7.28
CA HIS A 119 -23.67 -12.04 7.13
C HIS A 119 -24.33 -10.69 6.83
N ARG A 120 -25.31 -10.67 5.92
CA ARG A 120 -26.12 -9.49 5.59
C ARG A 120 -26.78 -8.90 6.84
N GLU A 121 -27.46 -9.71 7.65
CA GLU A 121 -28.10 -9.26 8.89
C GLU A 121 -27.10 -8.77 9.94
N LYS A 122 -25.95 -9.45 10.06
CA LYS A 122 -24.87 -8.99 10.93
C LYS A 122 -24.39 -7.60 10.54
N LEU A 123 -24.12 -7.38 9.25
CA LEU A 123 -23.70 -6.06 8.77
C LEU A 123 -24.79 -5.00 8.99
N ARG A 124 -26.06 -5.35 8.77
CA ARG A 124 -27.19 -4.45 9.01
C ARG A 124 -27.19 -3.96 10.46
N LYS A 125 -26.99 -4.87 11.42
CA LYS A 125 -26.90 -4.53 12.84
C LYS A 125 -25.64 -3.73 13.17
N ASP A 126 -24.50 -4.12 12.60
CA ASP A 126 -23.21 -3.69 13.13
C ASP A 126 -22.66 -2.43 12.45
N ASN A 127 -22.87 -2.28 11.14
CA ASN A 127 -22.28 -1.20 10.36
C ASN A 127 -23.10 -0.95 9.08
N PRO A 128 -23.91 0.13 9.03
CA PRO A 128 -24.80 0.39 7.90
C PRO A 128 -24.06 0.72 6.59
N ALA A 129 -22.84 1.27 6.68
CA ALA A 129 -22.00 1.47 5.49
C ALA A 129 -21.47 0.14 4.95
N GLY A 130 -21.05 -0.77 5.84
CA GLY A 130 -20.66 -2.13 5.50
C GLY A 130 -21.81 -2.91 4.86
N TYR A 131 -23.02 -2.77 5.41
CA TYR A 131 -24.24 -3.36 4.85
C TYR A 131 -24.52 -2.87 3.42
N LYS A 132 -24.48 -1.55 3.18
CA LYS A 132 -24.66 -0.98 1.83
C LYS A 132 -23.65 -1.54 0.83
N LEU A 133 -22.38 -1.60 1.19
CA LEU A 133 -21.34 -2.16 0.31
C LEU A 133 -21.57 -3.64 0.00
N PHE A 134 -21.99 -4.41 1.00
CA PHE A 134 -22.31 -5.82 0.79
C PHE A 134 -23.49 -5.99 -0.16
N VAL A 135 -24.59 -5.26 0.04
CA VAL A 135 -25.75 -5.28 -0.88
C VAL A 135 -25.34 -4.89 -2.30
N GLN A 136 -24.54 -3.84 -2.47
CA GLN A 136 -24.02 -3.41 -3.78
C GLN A 136 -23.10 -4.44 -4.45
N SER A 137 -22.46 -5.32 -3.67
CA SER A 137 -21.63 -6.39 -4.18
C SER A 137 -22.41 -7.63 -4.64
N LEU A 138 -23.72 -7.71 -4.37
CA LEU A 138 -24.58 -8.79 -4.84
C LEU A 138 -25.09 -8.48 -6.25
N LYS A 139 -24.57 -9.19 -7.26
CA LYS A 139 -25.03 -9.12 -8.66
C LYS A 139 -25.66 -10.45 -9.03
N SER A 140 -26.99 -10.48 -9.23
CA SER A 140 -27.72 -11.71 -9.58
C SER A 140 -27.41 -12.86 -8.61
N ASP A 141 -27.46 -12.57 -7.31
CA ASP A 141 -27.10 -13.48 -6.20
C ASP A 141 -25.66 -13.99 -6.19
N GLN A 142 -24.77 -13.44 -7.02
CA GLN A 142 -23.33 -13.69 -6.97
C GLN A 142 -22.59 -12.54 -6.31
N LEU A 143 -21.63 -12.91 -5.45
CA LEU A 143 -20.82 -11.95 -4.71
C LEU A 143 -19.62 -11.45 -5.53
N ASP A 144 -19.63 -10.16 -5.85
CA ASP A 144 -18.53 -9.44 -6.52
C ASP A 144 -17.55 -8.86 -5.49
N LEU A 145 -16.40 -9.52 -5.35
CA LEU A 145 -15.34 -9.13 -4.41
C LEU A 145 -14.24 -8.26 -5.04
N SER A 146 -14.47 -7.74 -6.25
CA SER A 146 -13.54 -6.82 -6.93
C SER A 146 -13.53 -5.40 -6.34
N GLY A 147 -14.46 -5.12 -5.43
CA GLY A 147 -14.51 -3.91 -4.62
C GLY A 147 -14.63 -4.21 -3.12
N PRO A 148 -14.63 -3.17 -2.27
CA PRO A 148 -14.91 -3.33 -0.84
C PRO A 148 -16.34 -3.84 -0.62
N SER A 149 -16.51 -4.90 0.17
CA SER A 149 -17.80 -5.59 0.33
C SER A 149 -18.16 -5.96 1.77
N THR A 150 -17.26 -5.81 2.75
CA THR A 150 -17.50 -6.28 4.13
C THR A 150 -16.66 -5.50 5.16
N THR A 151 -16.54 -6.02 6.39
CA THR A 151 -15.73 -5.44 7.48
C THR A 151 -14.33 -6.03 7.53
N ARG A 152 -13.40 -5.31 8.20
CA ARG A 152 -12.05 -5.79 8.47
C ARG A 152 -12.05 -7.07 9.33
N GLY A 153 -12.99 -7.21 10.27
CA GLY A 153 -13.11 -8.42 11.09
C GLY A 153 -13.54 -9.63 10.28
N THR A 154 -14.47 -9.49 9.33
CA THR A 154 -14.82 -10.56 8.39
C THR A 154 -13.61 -11.02 7.58
N VAL A 155 -12.80 -10.07 7.09
CA VAL A 155 -11.57 -10.39 6.35
C VAL A 155 -10.58 -11.13 7.25
N GLY A 156 -10.46 -10.73 8.52
CA GLY A 156 -9.68 -11.46 9.52
C GLY A 156 -10.13 -12.91 9.71
N GLN A 157 -11.45 -13.14 9.81
CA GLN A 157 -12.02 -14.48 9.93
C GLN A 157 -11.71 -15.34 8.71
N ILE A 158 -11.82 -14.78 7.50
CA ILE A 158 -11.51 -15.48 6.24
C ILE A 158 -10.00 -15.82 6.17
N GLN A 159 -9.12 -14.89 6.57
CA GLN A 159 -7.68 -15.15 6.63
C GLN A 159 -7.34 -16.25 7.62
N GLN A 160 -7.95 -16.22 8.81
CA GLN A 160 -7.78 -17.22 9.84
C GLN A 160 -8.25 -18.61 9.36
N LEU A 161 -9.41 -18.68 8.70
CA LEU A 161 -9.92 -19.93 8.11
C LEU A 161 -8.92 -20.50 7.10
N SER A 162 -8.50 -19.67 6.17
CA SER A 162 -7.57 -20.04 5.10
C SER A 162 -6.21 -20.50 5.66
N ILE A 163 -5.65 -19.85 6.69
CA ILE A 163 -4.36 -20.31 7.27
C ILE A 163 -4.53 -21.57 8.12
N LYS A 164 -5.63 -21.73 8.87
CA LYS A 164 -5.89 -22.96 9.64
C LYS A 164 -6.00 -24.19 8.74
N GLU A 165 -6.65 -24.05 7.59
CA GLU A 165 -6.74 -25.11 6.60
C GLU A 165 -5.36 -25.52 6.07
N VAL A 166 -4.51 -24.54 5.76
CA VAL A 166 -3.12 -24.79 5.32
C VAL A 166 -2.27 -25.44 6.41
N LEU A 167 -2.36 -24.98 7.66
CA LEU A 167 -1.62 -25.58 8.77
C LEU A 167 -2.04 -27.03 9.03
N ALA A 168 -3.34 -27.32 9.03
CA ALA A 168 -3.85 -28.68 9.20
C ALA A 168 -3.45 -29.60 8.04
N PHE A 169 -3.35 -29.05 6.82
CA PHE A 169 -2.83 -29.78 5.66
C PHE A 169 -1.33 -30.09 5.81
N VAL A 170 -0.53 -29.11 6.24
CA VAL A 170 0.92 -29.27 6.45
C VAL A 170 1.22 -30.39 7.44
N GLU A 171 0.55 -30.39 8.60
CA GLU A 171 0.73 -31.40 9.65
C GLU A 171 0.50 -32.84 9.12
N LYS A 172 -0.42 -33.00 8.18
CA LYS A 172 -0.82 -34.32 7.66
C LYS A 172 -0.08 -34.76 6.41
N GLN A 173 0.30 -33.82 5.51
CA GLN A 173 0.66 -34.13 4.12
C GLN A 173 1.99 -33.50 3.65
N VAL A 174 2.63 -32.67 4.48
CA VAL A 174 3.87 -31.96 4.11
C VAL A 174 4.98 -32.22 5.14
N PRO A 175 5.53 -33.45 5.17
CA PRO A 175 6.55 -33.83 6.15
C PRO A 175 7.84 -33.02 6.04
N GLU A 176 8.06 -32.30 4.94
CA GLU A 176 9.19 -31.38 4.74
C GLU A 176 9.08 -30.09 5.56
N ILE A 177 7.92 -29.79 6.17
CA ILE A 177 7.68 -28.56 6.93
C ILE A 177 7.26 -28.93 8.36
N SER A 178 7.74 -28.19 9.36
CA SER A 178 7.20 -28.16 10.73
C SER A 178 7.02 -26.73 11.18
N VAL A 179 6.02 -26.48 12.02
CA VAL A 179 5.70 -25.13 12.52
C VAL A 179 5.43 -25.17 14.01
N GLU A 180 6.06 -24.26 14.75
CA GLU A 180 5.83 -23.99 16.16
C GLU A 180 5.33 -22.55 16.34
N PHE A 181 4.24 -22.37 17.09
CA PHE A 181 3.66 -21.06 17.38
C PHE A 181 3.84 -20.68 18.85
N HIS A 182 4.34 -19.48 19.07
CA HIS A 182 4.32 -18.78 20.34
C HIS A 182 3.42 -17.55 20.22
N TYR A 183 2.15 -17.71 20.62
CA TYR A 183 1.20 -16.61 20.70
C TYR A 183 1.39 -15.80 21.98
N ASN A 184 0.96 -14.54 21.98
CA ASN A 184 1.22 -13.58 23.06
C ASN A 184 2.72 -13.42 23.37
N HIS A 185 3.57 -13.53 22.34
CA HIS A 185 5.01 -13.34 22.46
C HIS A 185 5.46 -12.19 21.56
N THR A 186 6.23 -11.26 22.13
CA THR A 186 6.74 -10.10 21.42
C THR A 186 8.25 -10.20 21.22
N VAL A 187 8.71 -10.05 19.98
CA VAL A 187 10.15 -9.88 19.69
C VAL A 187 10.56 -8.45 20.05
N LYS A 188 11.48 -8.31 20.99
CA LYS A 188 11.92 -7.00 21.54
C LYS A 188 13.24 -6.52 20.96
N ASN A 189 14.12 -7.44 20.59
CA ASN A 189 15.48 -7.14 20.16
C ASN A 189 16.01 -8.21 19.19
N VAL A 190 17.11 -7.91 18.51
CA VAL A 190 17.80 -8.81 17.57
C VAL A 190 19.31 -8.78 17.80
N ASP A 191 20.01 -9.87 17.55
CA ASP A 191 21.48 -9.92 17.53
C ASP A 191 21.97 -10.52 16.21
N PHE A 192 22.83 -9.76 15.53
CA PHE A 192 23.44 -10.09 14.24
C PHE A 192 24.96 -10.16 14.30
N SER A 193 25.54 -10.33 15.50
CA SER A 193 26.97 -10.56 15.70
C SER A 193 27.48 -11.77 14.91
N SER A 194 26.63 -12.79 14.71
CA SER A 194 26.79 -13.84 13.71
C SER A 194 25.79 -13.64 12.57
N PRO A 195 26.18 -13.03 11.42
CA PRO A 195 25.25 -12.69 10.34
C PRO A 195 24.50 -13.88 9.74
N THR A 196 25.09 -15.07 9.78
CA THR A 196 24.50 -16.32 9.24
C THR A 196 23.71 -17.13 10.28
N LYS A 197 23.74 -16.69 11.55
CA LYS A 197 23.00 -17.27 12.67
C LYS A 197 22.35 -16.16 13.51
N PRO A 198 21.41 -15.40 12.92
CA PRO A 198 20.74 -14.31 13.62
C PRO A 198 19.94 -14.81 14.83
N LYS A 199 19.85 -13.97 15.86
CA LYS A 199 19.12 -14.26 17.10
C LYS A 199 17.98 -13.27 17.33
N LEU A 200 16.88 -13.78 17.86
CA LEU A 200 15.73 -13.00 18.31
C LEU A 200 15.62 -13.06 19.85
N PHE A 201 15.35 -11.91 20.47
CA PHE A 201 15.05 -11.80 21.90
C PHE A 201 13.54 -11.65 22.05
N VAL A 202 12.92 -12.59 22.74
CA VAL A 202 11.48 -12.76 22.79
C VAL A 202 11.00 -12.69 24.23
N CYS A 203 9.98 -11.87 24.46
CA CYS A 203 9.34 -11.67 25.74
C CYS A 203 7.92 -12.24 25.68
N ASP A 204 7.52 -13.05 26.65
CA ASP A 204 6.14 -13.52 26.82
C ASP A 204 5.30 -12.39 27.45
N ASP A 205 4.09 -12.13 26.95
CA ASP A 205 3.23 -11.06 27.44
C ASP A 205 2.72 -11.41 28.86
N GLY A 206 3.54 -11.10 29.87
CA GLY A 206 3.30 -11.42 31.29
C GLY A 206 4.56 -11.76 32.08
N ASP A 207 5.66 -12.12 31.38
CA ASP A 207 7.00 -12.27 31.94
C ASP A 207 7.86 -11.06 31.54
N ASN A 208 8.81 -10.66 32.38
CA ASN A 208 9.77 -9.59 32.05
C ASN A 208 11.12 -10.14 31.57
N ALA A 209 11.30 -11.46 31.53
CA ALA A 209 12.55 -12.08 31.07
C ALA A 209 12.54 -12.35 29.56
N ASP A 210 13.56 -11.85 28.87
CA ASP A 210 13.79 -12.14 27.45
C ASP A 210 14.40 -13.56 27.28
N LYS A 211 13.80 -14.37 26.40
CA LYS A 211 14.37 -15.63 25.91
C LYS A 211 15.06 -15.41 24.57
N VAL A 212 16.22 -16.04 24.37
CA VAL A 212 17.01 -15.90 23.14
C VAL A 212 16.83 -17.13 22.25
N TRP A 213 16.52 -16.90 20.98
CA TRP A 213 16.34 -17.94 19.97
C TRP A 213 17.29 -17.70 18.78
N GLU A 214 18.00 -18.74 18.35
CA GLU A 214 18.94 -18.70 17.21
C GLU A 214 18.36 -19.44 15.99
N PHE A 215 18.51 -18.84 14.81
CA PHE A 215 17.94 -19.32 13.56
C PHE A 215 18.97 -19.37 12.42
N ASP A 216 18.66 -20.09 11.35
CA ASP A 216 19.38 -19.99 10.08
C ASP A 216 18.97 -18.74 9.31
N PHE A 217 17.68 -18.37 9.38
CA PHE A 217 17.13 -17.17 8.79
C PHE A 217 16.05 -16.56 9.68
N VAL A 218 15.95 -15.22 9.69
CA VAL A 218 14.85 -14.50 10.35
C VAL A 218 14.08 -13.62 9.37
N HIS A 219 12.76 -13.57 9.56
CA HIS A 219 11.86 -12.78 8.74
C HIS A 219 11.06 -11.81 9.62
N LEU A 220 11.36 -10.52 9.48
CA LEU A 220 10.82 -9.46 10.31
C LEU A 220 9.56 -8.90 9.65
N ALA A 221 8.39 -9.22 10.20
CA ALA A 221 7.11 -8.70 9.73
C ALA A 221 6.20 -8.33 10.91
N ASN A 222 6.71 -7.47 11.79
CA ASN A 222 6.06 -7.04 13.05
C ASN A 222 4.73 -6.29 12.83
N GLY A 223 4.32 -6.12 11.58
CA GLY A 223 3.09 -5.48 11.18
C GLY A 223 3.14 -3.96 11.30
N THR A 224 1.96 -3.37 11.20
CA THR A 224 1.79 -1.95 11.46
C THR A 224 1.85 -1.72 12.96
N THR A 225 2.76 -0.86 13.43
CA THR A 225 2.87 -0.45 14.83
C THR A 225 2.18 0.90 15.06
N TRP A 226 1.51 1.03 16.19
CA TRP A 226 0.55 2.09 16.46
C TRP A 226 0.86 2.71 17.82
N THR A 227 0.61 4.01 17.95
CA THR A 227 0.65 4.72 19.24
C THR A 227 -0.67 5.40 19.49
N LEU A 228 -1.05 5.52 20.76
CA LEU A 228 -2.13 6.42 21.14
C LEU A 228 -1.75 7.86 20.76
N PRO A 229 -2.64 8.61 20.10
CA PRO A 229 -2.36 9.99 19.70
C PRO A 229 -2.24 10.95 20.90
N ILE A 230 -2.83 10.59 22.04
CA ILE A 230 -2.91 11.40 23.25
C ILE A 230 -2.21 10.64 24.39
N SER A 231 -1.26 11.30 25.06
CA SER A 231 -0.49 10.73 26.18
C SER A 231 -1.02 11.12 27.55
N ASP A 232 -1.90 12.12 27.65
CA ASP A 232 -2.51 12.55 28.91
C ASP A 232 -3.45 11.47 29.45
N HIS A 233 -3.15 10.93 30.63
CA HIS A 233 -3.95 9.89 31.29
C HIS A 233 -5.39 10.32 31.59
N ALA A 234 -5.64 11.60 31.89
CA ALA A 234 -6.98 12.10 32.19
C ALA A 234 -7.84 12.15 30.92
N VAL A 235 -7.26 12.60 29.80
CA VAL A 235 -7.94 12.57 28.49
C VAL A 235 -8.15 11.13 28.02
N ASN A 236 -7.17 10.23 28.24
CA ASN A 236 -7.27 8.83 27.83
C ASN A 236 -8.46 8.09 28.47
N ARG A 237 -8.81 8.38 29.73
CA ARG A 237 -10.02 7.82 30.37
C ARG A 237 -11.34 8.27 29.74
N LYS A 238 -11.31 9.36 28.98
CA LYS A 238 -12.43 9.92 28.21
C LYS A 238 -12.33 9.60 26.72
N SER A 239 -11.42 8.72 26.32
CA SER A 239 -11.10 8.46 24.91
C SER A 239 -11.23 6.98 24.55
N PHE A 240 -11.87 6.69 23.42
CA PHE A 240 -11.96 5.35 22.86
C PHE A 240 -10.90 5.13 21.77
N SER A 241 -10.01 4.15 21.98
CA SER A 241 -8.98 3.76 21.00
C SER A 241 -8.94 2.26 20.72
N GLU A 242 -9.90 1.49 21.22
CA GLU A 242 -9.95 0.04 21.11
C GLU A 242 -10.46 -0.41 19.73
N THR A 243 -10.64 -1.72 19.57
CA THR A 243 -11.22 -2.30 18.36
C THR A 243 -12.62 -1.73 18.14
N GLN A 244 -12.87 -1.23 16.93
CA GLN A 244 -14.14 -0.59 16.59
C GLN A 244 -15.20 -1.66 16.35
N ASN A 245 -16.04 -1.95 17.34
CA ASN A 245 -17.20 -2.82 17.22
C ASN A 245 -18.39 -2.22 17.99
N VAL A 246 -19.61 -2.66 17.68
CA VAL A 246 -20.83 -2.07 18.24
C VAL A 246 -20.87 -2.19 19.75
N ASP A 247 -20.52 -3.35 20.29
CA ASP A 247 -20.62 -3.64 21.72
C ASP A 247 -19.63 -2.79 22.52
N SER A 248 -18.35 -2.77 22.13
CA SER A 248 -17.30 -1.97 22.79
C SER A 248 -17.55 -0.47 22.68
N VAL A 249 -18.07 0.02 21.54
CA VAL A 249 -18.46 1.43 21.40
C VAL A 249 -19.65 1.75 22.31
N GLY A 250 -20.65 0.86 22.37
CA GLY A 250 -21.83 1.03 23.22
C GLY A 250 -21.51 1.03 24.71
N GLU A 251 -20.64 0.11 25.15
CA GLU A 251 -20.13 0.03 26.51
C GLU A 251 -19.41 1.32 26.88
N PHE A 252 -18.46 1.77 26.05
CA PHE A 252 -17.77 3.04 26.26
C PHE A 252 -18.75 4.23 26.37
N LEU A 253 -19.69 4.37 25.44
CA LEU A 253 -20.69 5.45 25.48
C LEU A 253 -21.56 5.39 26.76
N SER A 254 -21.91 4.19 27.22
CA SER A 254 -22.66 3.97 28.46
C SER A 254 -21.84 4.32 29.71
N GLU A 255 -20.58 3.90 29.78
CA GLU A 255 -19.66 4.21 30.88
C GLU A 255 -19.41 5.71 31.03
N GLN A 256 -19.36 6.42 29.89
CA GLN A 256 -19.27 7.87 29.87
C GLN A 256 -20.61 8.57 30.17
N GLY A 257 -21.69 7.82 30.38
CA GLY A 257 -23.01 8.34 30.69
C GLY A 257 -23.66 9.11 29.54
N LEU A 258 -23.30 8.79 28.29
CA LEU A 258 -23.75 9.52 27.11
C LEU A 258 -25.03 8.96 26.49
N LEU A 259 -25.44 7.75 26.90
CA LEU A 259 -26.68 7.11 26.45
C LEU A 259 -27.86 7.46 27.36
N ASP A 260 -29.04 7.60 26.77
CA ASP A 260 -30.32 7.79 27.45
C ASP A 260 -30.96 6.45 27.87
N LYS A 261 -32.20 6.51 28.38
CA LYS A 261 -32.92 5.32 28.87
C LYS A 261 -33.27 4.31 27.77
N VAL A 262 -33.33 4.74 26.51
CA VAL A 262 -33.59 3.87 25.34
C VAL A 262 -32.30 3.52 24.60
N LYS A 263 -31.13 3.76 25.23
CA LYS A 263 -29.78 3.50 24.70
C LYS A 263 -29.41 4.33 23.48
N LEU A 264 -30.00 5.52 23.32
CA LEU A 264 -29.60 6.49 22.30
C LEU A 264 -28.68 7.56 22.89
N ILE A 265 -27.77 8.11 22.07
CA ILE A 265 -26.92 9.23 22.46
C ILE A 265 -27.81 10.42 22.86
N LYS A 266 -27.52 11.01 24.01
CA LYS A 266 -28.25 12.18 24.52
C LYS A 266 -28.11 13.37 23.56
N LYS A 267 -29.21 14.10 23.37
CA LYS A 267 -29.18 15.35 22.61
C LYS A 267 -28.23 16.36 23.26
N GLY A 268 -27.46 17.06 22.43
CA GLY A 268 -26.45 18.03 22.89
C GLY A 268 -25.08 17.43 23.22
N THR A 269 -24.91 16.10 23.19
CA THR A 269 -23.60 15.46 23.35
C THR A 269 -22.62 15.93 22.27
N LYS A 270 -21.36 16.11 22.68
CA LYS A 270 -20.24 16.56 21.85
C LYS A 270 -19.10 15.54 21.89
N LEU A 271 -18.73 15.01 20.73
CA LEU A 271 -17.68 14.02 20.54
C LEU A 271 -16.55 14.58 19.70
N GLY A 272 -15.33 14.57 20.22
CA GLY A 272 -14.15 14.89 19.42
C GLY A 272 -13.60 13.64 18.72
N VAL A 273 -13.10 13.79 17.50
CA VAL A 273 -12.53 12.69 16.70
C VAL A 273 -11.14 13.08 16.22
N THR A 274 -10.10 12.30 16.54
CA THR A 274 -8.74 12.64 16.06
C THR A 274 -8.50 12.11 14.66
N GLY A 275 -8.10 13.00 13.75
CA GLY A 275 -7.93 12.75 12.32
C GLY A 275 -9.16 13.18 11.51
N ILE A 276 -9.04 13.14 10.17
CA ILE A 276 -10.14 13.40 9.23
C ILE A 276 -9.96 12.55 7.94
N SER A 277 -9.49 11.32 8.15
CA SER A 277 -9.21 10.36 7.08
C SER A 277 -9.76 8.98 7.47
N LEU A 278 -9.36 7.93 6.77
CA LEU A 278 -9.96 6.59 6.86
C LEU A 278 -10.19 6.09 8.29
N SER A 279 -9.15 6.08 9.13
CA SER A 279 -9.28 5.59 10.51
C SER A 279 -10.21 6.43 11.39
N ALA A 280 -10.39 7.72 11.08
CA ALA A 280 -11.34 8.58 11.78
C ALA A 280 -12.79 8.34 11.31
N TYR A 281 -12.99 7.75 10.12
CA TYR A 281 -14.31 7.42 9.62
C TYR A 281 -14.82 6.08 10.18
N ASP A 282 -13.92 5.14 10.50
CA ASP A 282 -14.24 3.81 11.04
C ASP A 282 -15.29 3.80 12.17
N PRO A 283 -15.17 4.62 13.25
CA PRO A 283 -16.15 4.63 14.33
C PRO A 283 -17.51 5.21 13.92
N ILE A 284 -17.59 6.08 12.93
CA ILE A 284 -18.75 6.94 12.73
C ILE A 284 -20.01 6.14 12.33
N PRO A 285 -19.99 5.23 11.33
CA PRO A 285 -21.15 4.41 11.01
C PRO A 285 -21.63 3.55 12.20
N ILE A 286 -20.71 3.16 13.09
CA ILE A 286 -21.00 2.38 14.29
C ILE A 286 -21.68 3.25 15.35
N ILE A 287 -21.14 4.45 15.61
CA ILE A 287 -21.74 5.41 16.57
C ILE A 287 -23.15 5.81 16.14
N LEU A 288 -23.38 5.98 14.83
CA LEU A 288 -24.71 6.37 14.32
C LEU A 288 -25.81 5.35 14.63
N GLN A 289 -25.48 4.08 14.92
CA GLN A 289 -26.44 3.08 15.39
C GLN A 289 -27.03 3.42 16.77
N TYR A 290 -26.31 4.22 17.56
CA TYR A 290 -26.78 4.77 18.83
C TYR A 290 -27.51 6.10 18.65
N THR A 291 -27.95 6.40 17.43
CA THR A 291 -28.75 7.58 17.10
C THR A 291 -29.96 7.16 16.28
N GLN A 292 -30.81 8.12 15.92
CA GLN A 292 -31.88 7.94 14.93
C GLN A 292 -31.57 8.68 13.61
N ILE A 293 -30.31 9.10 13.41
CA ILE A 293 -29.90 9.84 12.21
C ILE A 293 -29.89 8.91 11.00
N ILE A 294 -29.49 7.65 11.18
CA ILE A 294 -29.43 6.66 10.10
C ILE A 294 -30.66 5.77 10.14
N GLU A 295 -31.36 5.69 9.01
CA GLU A 295 -32.41 4.72 8.74
C GLU A 295 -31.86 3.68 7.78
N ILE A 296 -31.94 2.40 8.14
CA ILE A 296 -31.43 1.31 7.31
C ILE A 296 -32.54 0.85 6.37
N THR A 297 -32.26 0.87 5.07
CA THR A 297 -33.19 0.46 4.01
C THR A 297 -32.74 -0.85 3.36
N GLU A 298 -33.53 -1.39 2.42
CA GLU A 298 -33.11 -2.59 1.67
C GLU A 298 -31.81 -2.35 0.89
N ASP A 299 -31.67 -1.15 0.30
CA ASP A 299 -30.54 -0.73 -0.53
C ASP A 299 -29.33 -0.19 0.25
N GLY A 300 -29.42 -0.11 1.59
CA GLY A 300 -28.33 0.39 2.43
C GLY A 300 -28.82 1.26 3.58
N TYR A 301 -28.55 2.56 3.49
CA TYR A 301 -28.91 3.54 4.52
C TYR A 301 -29.45 4.82 3.88
N GLN A 302 -30.24 5.56 4.67
CA GLN A 302 -30.67 6.93 4.44
C GLN A 302 -30.39 7.76 5.70
N ILE A 303 -30.20 9.07 5.53
CA ILE A 303 -30.06 9.99 6.66
C ILE A 303 -31.40 10.70 6.87
N ASN A 304 -31.93 10.62 8.09
CA ASN A 304 -33.06 11.41 8.53
C ASN A 304 -32.58 12.82 8.90
N GLU A 305 -32.78 13.77 7.98
CA GLU A 305 -32.30 15.15 8.14
C GLU A 305 -32.94 15.87 9.34
N ASP A 306 -34.20 15.60 9.64
CA ASP A 306 -34.91 16.24 10.75
C ASP A 306 -34.42 15.75 12.11
N VAL A 307 -34.00 14.48 12.18
CA VAL A 307 -33.29 13.97 13.35
C VAL A 307 -31.86 14.53 13.38
N ALA A 308 -31.14 14.57 12.26
CA ALA A 308 -29.79 15.11 12.18
C ALA A 308 -29.69 16.56 12.70
N LYS A 309 -30.69 17.39 12.41
CA LYS A 309 -30.80 18.77 12.95
C LYS A 309 -30.82 18.83 14.49
N GLN A 310 -31.20 17.75 15.17
CA GLN A 310 -31.21 17.68 16.63
C GLN A 310 -29.84 17.34 17.24
N TYR A 311 -28.88 16.92 16.40
CA TYR A 311 -27.52 16.52 16.77
C TYR A 311 -26.46 17.43 16.16
N GLN A 312 -26.77 18.71 15.93
CA GLN A 312 -25.80 19.68 15.39
C GLN A 312 -24.50 19.70 16.19
N GLY A 313 -23.37 19.61 15.49
CA GLY A 313 -22.02 19.56 16.06
C GLY A 313 -21.80 18.39 17.01
N LEU A 314 -22.45 17.24 16.79
CA LEU A 314 -22.17 16.00 17.53
C LEU A 314 -20.72 15.57 17.35
N PHE A 315 -20.18 15.68 16.13
CA PHE A 315 -18.80 15.32 15.83
C PHE A 315 -17.96 16.56 15.53
N THR A 316 -16.79 16.64 16.14
CA THR A 316 -15.75 17.58 15.72
C THR A 316 -14.47 16.82 15.39
N PHE A 317 -14.13 16.79 14.10
CA PHE A 317 -12.89 16.19 13.62
C PHE A 317 -11.73 17.16 13.87
N ILE A 318 -10.69 16.69 14.54
CA ILE A 318 -9.49 17.46 14.85
C ILE A 318 -8.36 16.91 14.01
N SER A 319 -7.69 17.72 13.20
CA SER A 319 -6.54 17.27 12.41
C SER A 319 -5.56 18.40 12.14
N ARG A 320 -4.33 18.08 11.72
CA ARG A 320 -3.30 19.10 11.42
C ARG A 320 -3.50 19.81 10.08
N SER A 321 -4.49 19.45 9.29
CA SER A 321 -4.73 20.05 7.97
C SER A 321 -6.15 19.82 7.47
N ASN A 322 -6.60 20.67 6.55
CA ASN A 322 -7.90 20.55 5.86
C ASN A 322 -7.96 19.41 4.82
N LYS A 323 -6.97 18.51 4.77
CA LYS A 323 -6.91 17.44 3.76
C LYS A 323 -7.73 16.24 4.24
N VAL A 324 -8.91 16.05 3.66
CA VAL A 324 -9.81 14.92 3.95
C VAL A 324 -9.57 13.74 3.01
N ALA A 325 -9.95 12.53 3.42
CA ALA A 325 -9.89 11.36 2.52
C ALA A 325 -10.97 11.49 1.42
N PRO A 326 -10.64 11.38 0.12
CA PRO A 326 -11.62 11.48 -0.96
C PRO A 326 -12.54 10.25 -1.05
N PRO A 327 -13.71 10.35 -1.70
CA PRO A 327 -14.52 9.18 -2.05
C PRO A 327 -13.86 8.36 -3.17
N ARG A 328 -14.20 7.08 -3.29
CA ARG A 328 -13.64 6.20 -4.34
C ARG A 328 -14.55 6.12 -5.57
N HIS A 329 -14.49 7.12 -6.44
CA HIS A 329 -15.27 7.16 -7.68
C HIS A 329 -14.63 6.35 -8.84
N HIS A 330 -13.48 5.71 -8.64
CA HIS A 330 -12.83 4.87 -9.65
C HIS A 330 -11.99 3.74 -9.02
N PHE A 331 -11.94 2.59 -9.68
CA PHE A 331 -11.37 1.35 -9.14
C PHE A 331 -10.30 0.69 -10.03
N THR A 332 -10.12 1.17 -11.26
CA THR A 332 -9.21 0.53 -12.23
C THR A 332 -8.05 1.46 -12.61
N ARG A 333 -7.12 0.95 -13.42
CA ARG A 333 -6.08 1.76 -14.08
C ARG A 333 -6.51 2.30 -15.46
N ALA A 334 -7.69 1.92 -15.95
CA ALA A 334 -8.19 2.39 -17.23
C ALA A 334 -8.68 3.84 -17.14
N TRP A 335 -8.26 4.68 -18.09
CA TRP A 335 -8.68 6.08 -18.16
C TRP A 335 -10.17 6.20 -18.50
N PRO A 336 -11.01 6.76 -17.61
CA PRO A 336 -12.45 6.85 -17.82
C PRO A 336 -12.89 8.11 -18.60
N GLY A 337 -11.93 8.91 -19.10
CA GLY A 337 -12.21 10.13 -19.85
C GLY A 337 -12.69 9.89 -21.28
N LYS A 338 -12.83 10.97 -22.06
CA LYS A 338 -13.35 11.02 -23.44
C LYS A 338 -12.56 10.13 -24.40
N LYS A 339 -13.25 9.70 -25.48
CA LYS A 339 -12.61 8.90 -26.53
C LYS A 339 -11.89 9.82 -27.47
N LEU A 340 -10.56 9.76 -27.43
CA LEU A 340 -9.71 10.50 -28.32
C LEU A 340 -9.50 9.69 -29.62
N PRO A 341 -9.42 10.34 -30.79
CA PRO A 341 -9.17 9.65 -32.05
C PRO A 341 -7.84 8.89 -32.03
N GLY A 342 -7.84 7.65 -32.54
CA GLY A 342 -6.64 6.82 -32.65
C GLY A 342 -6.04 6.36 -31.31
N ASP A 343 -6.87 6.24 -30.27
CA ASP A 343 -6.49 5.84 -28.91
C ASP A 343 -5.35 6.70 -28.31
N LYS A 344 -5.29 7.97 -28.70
CA LYS A 344 -4.33 8.93 -28.17
C LYS A 344 -4.63 9.25 -26.69
N SER A 345 -3.59 9.62 -25.95
CA SER A 345 -3.69 10.02 -24.55
C SER A 345 -2.72 11.17 -24.22
N PHE A 346 -3.00 11.89 -23.13
CA PHE A 346 -2.13 12.97 -22.65
C PHE A 346 -0.78 12.44 -22.17
N ILE A 347 -0.77 11.25 -21.55
CA ILE A 347 0.43 10.46 -21.27
C ILE A 347 0.13 9.03 -21.72
N ASN A 348 0.82 8.53 -22.73
CA ASN A 348 0.71 7.13 -23.12
C ASN A 348 1.70 6.23 -22.36
N MET A 349 1.59 4.93 -22.55
CA MET A 349 2.41 3.92 -21.87
C MET A 349 3.91 4.12 -22.11
N ASP A 350 4.33 4.36 -23.35
CA ASP A 350 5.74 4.58 -23.71
C ASP A 350 6.29 5.85 -23.07
N GLN A 351 5.47 6.90 -22.98
CA GLN A 351 5.81 8.18 -22.35
C GLN A 351 5.94 8.04 -20.84
N ALA A 352 4.99 7.37 -20.19
CA ALA A 352 5.07 7.07 -18.77
C ALA A 352 6.32 6.24 -18.46
N HIS A 353 6.63 5.22 -19.27
CA HIS A 353 7.82 4.42 -19.13
C HIS A 353 9.10 5.25 -19.29
N ALA A 354 9.19 6.09 -20.33
CA ALA A 354 10.32 6.99 -20.53
C ALA A 354 10.53 7.93 -19.33
N MET A 355 9.45 8.46 -18.76
CA MET A 355 9.50 9.29 -17.56
C MET A 355 10.05 8.52 -16.35
N PHE A 356 9.65 7.26 -16.15
CA PHE A 356 10.18 6.42 -15.07
C PHE A 356 11.63 6.02 -15.30
N LEU A 357 12.13 6.00 -16.54
CA LEU A 357 13.54 5.71 -16.83
C LEU A 357 14.49 6.88 -16.56
N GLN A 358 14.00 8.09 -16.36
CA GLN A 358 14.83 9.25 -16.02
C GLN A 358 15.54 9.09 -14.67
N ARG A 359 16.80 9.52 -14.59
CA ARG A 359 17.56 9.57 -13.33
C ARG A 359 17.08 10.72 -12.45
N ASP A 360 16.87 10.45 -11.16
CA ASP A 360 16.58 11.45 -10.10
C ASP A 360 15.45 12.45 -10.43
N PHE A 361 14.48 12.03 -11.24
CA PHE A 361 13.46 12.91 -11.80
C PHE A 361 12.20 12.97 -10.94
N ASP A 362 11.73 14.18 -10.61
CA ASP A 362 10.46 14.44 -9.90
C ASP A 362 9.24 14.18 -10.80
N TRP A 363 9.01 12.90 -11.09
CA TRP A 363 7.96 12.44 -11.98
C TRP A 363 6.56 12.79 -11.46
N VAL A 364 6.34 12.79 -10.14
CA VAL A 364 5.02 13.08 -9.56
C VAL A 364 4.65 14.54 -9.81
N SER A 365 5.57 15.47 -9.55
CA SER A 365 5.32 16.89 -9.83
C SER A 365 5.12 17.16 -11.31
N PHE A 366 5.87 16.47 -12.17
CA PHE A 366 5.73 16.60 -13.62
C PHE A 366 4.37 16.07 -14.11
N ALA A 367 4.03 14.84 -13.72
CA ALA A 367 2.83 14.15 -14.20
C ALA A 367 1.54 14.69 -13.58
N ARG A 368 1.57 15.22 -12.34
CA ARG A 368 0.40 15.84 -11.71
C ARG A 368 -0.14 16.99 -12.55
N ASP A 369 0.74 17.86 -13.03
CA ASP A 369 0.30 19.03 -13.81
C ASP A 369 -0.38 18.57 -15.11
N ILE A 370 0.14 17.54 -15.79
CA ILE A 370 -0.51 16.92 -16.97
C ILE A 370 -1.83 16.27 -16.58
N LEU A 371 -1.90 15.59 -15.44
CA LEU A 371 -3.12 14.98 -14.94
C LEU A 371 -4.21 16.04 -14.75
N TYR A 372 -3.90 17.15 -14.09
CA TYR A 372 -4.86 18.22 -13.85
C TYR A 372 -5.30 18.91 -15.14
N GLN A 373 -4.37 19.09 -16.08
CA GLN A 373 -4.65 19.55 -17.44
C GLN A 373 -5.61 18.61 -18.17
N SER A 374 -5.36 17.30 -18.08
CA SER A 374 -6.22 16.27 -18.64
C SER A 374 -7.60 16.26 -17.98
N VAL A 375 -7.69 16.28 -16.64
CA VAL A 375 -8.95 16.37 -15.89
C VAL A 375 -9.75 17.59 -16.32
N SER A 376 -9.09 18.74 -16.47
CA SER A 376 -9.71 20.00 -16.91
C SER A 376 -10.32 19.90 -18.30
N TYR A 377 -9.58 19.31 -19.24
CA TYR A 377 -10.07 19.01 -20.58
C TYR A 377 -11.29 18.08 -20.55
N GLU A 378 -11.29 17.08 -19.66
CA GLU A 378 -12.39 16.11 -19.55
C GLU A 378 -13.68 16.75 -19.04
N ILE A 379 -13.61 17.48 -17.92
CA ILE A 379 -14.80 18.02 -17.23
C ILE A 379 -15.18 19.44 -17.66
N GLY A 380 -14.39 20.07 -18.53
CA GLY A 380 -14.69 21.42 -19.05
C GLY A 380 -14.43 22.53 -18.02
N THR A 381 -13.26 22.49 -17.37
CA THR A 381 -12.81 23.53 -16.44
C THR A 381 -11.40 24.00 -16.81
N THR A 382 -10.79 24.86 -15.99
CA THR A 382 -9.37 25.21 -16.12
C THR A 382 -8.51 24.46 -15.11
N PRO A 383 -7.21 24.21 -15.40
CA PRO A 383 -6.32 23.45 -14.49
C PRO A 383 -6.19 24.03 -13.08
N SER A 384 -6.40 25.33 -12.89
CA SER A 384 -6.38 25.97 -11.57
C SER A 384 -7.62 25.68 -10.72
N HIS A 385 -8.71 25.20 -11.32
CA HIS A 385 -9.94 24.82 -10.60
C HIS A 385 -9.95 23.35 -10.19
N VAL A 386 -9.15 22.50 -10.83
CA VAL A 386 -8.99 21.09 -10.44
C VAL A 386 -8.31 21.01 -9.09
N HIS A 387 -8.91 20.29 -8.15
CA HIS A 387 -8.42 20.10 -6.79
C HIS A 387 -8.06 21.43 -6.07
N ARG A 388 -8.86 22.48 -6.28
CA ARG A 388 -8.63 23.81 -5.67
C ARG A 388 -8.53 23.76 -4.13
N LYS A 389 -7.82 24.70 -3.51
CA LYS A 389 -7.75 24.81 -2.05
C LYS A 389 -9.15 25.10 -1.47
N MET A 390 -9.53 24.35 -0.43
CA MET A 390 -10.83 24.42 0.24
C MET A 390 -10.63 24.14 1.75
N SER A 391 -11.55 24.60 2.59
CA SER A 391 -11.68 24.07 3.96
C SER A 391 -12.11 22.60 3.94
N ALA A 392 -12.02 21.91 5.08
CA ALA A 392 -12.48 20.52 5.17
C ALA A 392 -14.00 20.41 4.90
N GLU A 393 -14.79 21.35 5.42
CA GLU A 393 -16.24 21.43 5.22
C GLU A 393 -16.59 21.68 3.75
N GLU A 394 -15.96 22.67 3.11
CA GLU A 394 -16.14 22.96 1.69
C GLU A 394 -15.79 21.74 0.83
N ARG A 395 -14.70 21.04 1.17
CA ARG A 395 -14.27 19.85 0.46
C ARG A 395 -15.23 18.67 0.65
N MET A 396 -15.76 18.47 1.84
CA MET A 396 -16.77 17.44 2.11
C MET A 396 -18.06 17.70 1.34
N SER A 397 -18.51 18.96 1.29
CA SER A 397 -19.66 19.36 0.48
C SER A 397 -19.44 19.12 -1.02
N ASP A 398 -18.26 19.50 -1.54
CA ASP A 398 -17.86 19.23 -2.93
C ASP A 398 -17.87 17.72 -3.24
N TYR A 399 -17.28 16.90 -2.36
CA TYR A 399 -17.28 15.45 -2.53
C TYR A 399 -18.66 14.81 -2.42
N HIS A 400 -19.57 15.34 -1.59
CA HIS A 400 -20.96 14.88 -1.59
C HIS A 400 -21.63 15.16 -2.95
N GLN A 401 -21.48 16.37 -3.50
CA GLN A 401 -22.00 16.70 -4.84
C GLN A 401 -21.42 15.81 -5.94
N GLN A 402 -20.10 15.57 -5.90
CA GLN A 402 -19.47 14.63 -6.83
C GLN A 402 -19.97 13.19 -6.63
N THR A 403 -20.30 12.78 -5.40
CA THR A 403 -20.87 11.45 -5.12
C THR A 403 -22.25 11.29 -5.76
N LEU A 404 -23.08 12.33 -5.73
CA LEU A 404 -24.37 12.36 -6.43
C LEU A 404 -24.18 12.22 -7.95
N GLN A 405 -23.19 12.92 -8.53
CA GLN A 405 -22.83 12.80 -9.95
C GLN A 405 -22.35 11.39 -10.30
N TYR A 406 -21.47 10.82 -9.48
CA TYR A 406 -20.96 9.46 -9.65
C TYR A 406 -22.08 8.42 -9.62
N THR A 407 -23.01 8.54 -8.66
CA THR A 407 -24.18 7.66 -8.55
C THR A 407 -25.10 7.78 -9.77
N ALA A 408 -25.15 8.95 -10.40
CA ALA A 408 -25.84 9.18 -11.67
C ALA A 408 -25.05 8.71 -12.91
N GLY A 409 -23.93 7.99 -12.74
CA GLY A 409 -23.11 7.45 -13.83
C GLY A 409 -22.23 8.48 -14.55
N LYS A 410 -22.03 9.67 -13.96
CA LYS A 410 -21.17 10.72 -14.55
C LYS A 410 -19.72 10.55 -14.11
N THR A 411 -18.80 10.84 -15.03
CA THR A 411 -17.38 10.99 -14.70
C THR A 411 -17.19 12.21 -13.80
N THR A 412 -16.46 12.05 -12.69
CA THR A 412 -16.22 13.11 -11.70
C THR A 412 -14.75 13.54 -11.72
N GLU A 413 -14.48 14.77 -11.26
CA GLU A 413 -13.11 15.28 -11.07
C GLU A 413 -12.27 14.28 -10.25
N ASN A 414 -12.78 13.90 -9.08
CA ASN A 414 -12.08 12.97 -8.18
C ASN A 414 -11.90 11.56 -8.79
N GLY A 415 -12.84 11.09 -9.60
CA GLY A 415 -12.71 9.83 -10.34
C GLY A 415 -11.56 9.85 -11.35
N LEU A 416 -11.41 10.95 -12.09
CA LEU A 416 -10.33 11.13 -13.08
C LEU A 416 -8.96 11.30 -12.41
N ILE A 417 -8.86 12.13 -11.36
CA ILE A 417 -7.62 12.29 -10.58
C ILE A 417 -7.16 10.92 -10.05
N ARG A 418 -8.08 10.16 -9.46
CA ARG A 418 -7.77 8.83 -8.96
C ARG A 418 -7.32 7.88 -10.05
N ALA A 419 -8.01 7.83 -11.20
CA ALA A 419 -7.64 6.96 -12.31
C ALA A 419 -6.22 7.27 -12.83
N GLY A 420 -5.90 8.55 -13.02
CA GLY A 420 -4.58 8.97 -13.50
C GLY A 420 -3.45 8.66 -12.52
N TYR A 421 -3.65 8.93 -11.23
CA TYR A 421 -2.68 8.53 -10.22
C TYR A 421 -2.56 7.02 -10.08
N HIS A 422 -3.67 6.28 -10.17
CA HIS A 422 -3.67 4.81 -10.16
C HIS A 422 -2.81 4.24 -11.29
N ALA A 423 -3.05 4.70 -12.52
CA ALA A 423 -2.28 4.30 -13.68
C ALA A 423 -0.78 4.59 -13.50
N LEU A 424 -0.42 5.83 -13.17
CA LEU A 424 0.98 6.22 -13.05
C LEU A 424 1.73 5.47 -11.95
N LEU A 425 1.15 5.32 -10.76
CA LEU A 425 1.84 4.63 -9.65
C LEU A 425 2.09 3.15 -9.96
N GLU A 426 1.25 2.52 -10.78
CA GLU A 426 1.43 1.14 -11.25
C GLU A 426 2.31 1.03 -12.51
N GLY A 427 2.82 2.15 -13.01
CA GLY A 427 3.69 2.23 -14.18
C GLY A 427 2.95 2.17 -15.51
N PHE A 428 1.76 2.76 -15.58
CA PHE A 428 0.93 2.87 -16.79
C PHE A 428 0.71 4.33 -17.21
N GLY A 429 0.38 4.54 -18.48
CA GLY A 429 -0.14 5.81 -18.99
C GLY A 429 -1.65 5.96 -18.78
N PHE A 430 -2.22 7.09 -19.21
CA PHE A 430 -3.67 7.36 -19.22
C PHE A 430 -4.35 6.61 -20.38
N GLU A 431 -4.19 5.29 -20.37
CA GLU A 431 -4.68 4.39 -21.40
C GLU A 431 -6.10 3.94 -21.09
N ARG A 432 -6.94 3.87 -22.13
CA ARG A 432 -8.28 3.28 -22.01
C ARG A 432 -8.23 1.76 -21.89
N ASP A 433 -7.29 1.14 -22.61
CA ASP A 433 -6.97 -0.28 -22.49
C ASP A 433 -5.51 -0.45 -22.01
N PRO A 434 -5.30 -0.40 -20.69
CA PRO A 434 -3.96 -0.52 -20.12
C PRO A 434 -3.36 -1.92 -20.30
N GLU A 435 -4.16 -2.97 -20.45
CA GLU A 435 -3.65 -4.33 -20.65
C GLU A 435 -3.01 -4.48 -22.03
N GLU A 436 -3.68 -3.99 -23.06
CA GLU A 436 -3.16 -4.05 -24.42
C GLU A 436 -1.95 -3.14 -24.60
N ALA A 437 -1.97 -1.95 -23.99
CA ALA A 437 -0.80 -1.07 -23.96
C ALA A 437 0.39 -1.72 -23.24
N ASN A 438 0.15 -2.46 -22.16
CA ASN A 438 1.19 -3.18 -21.43
C ASN A 438 1.79 -4.32 -22.25
N LYS A 439 0.99 -5.09 -22.99
CA LYS A 439 1.51 -6.14 -23.88
C LYS A 439 2.46 -5.56 -24.93
N ARG A 440 2.10 -4.43 -25.55
CA ARG A 440 2.97 -3.73 -26.51
C ARG A 440 4.27 -3.27 -25.86
N LEU A 441 4.21 -2.70 -24.66
CA LEU A 441 5.39 -2.26 -23.94
C LEU A 441 6.28 -3.45 -23.53
N LEU A 442 5.70 -4.56 -23.07
CA LEU A 442 6.45 -5.78 -22.71
C LEU A 442 7.22 -6.36 -23.90
N ALA A 443 6.63 -6.33 -25.10
CA ALA A 443 7.30 -6.77 -26.32
C ALA A 443 8.46 -5.83 -26.73
N LYS A 444 8.29 -4.52 -26.49
CA LYS A 444 9.29 -3.49 -26.81
C LYS A 444 10.42 -3.40 -25.79
N ALA A 445 10.12 -3.60 -24.51
CA ALA A 445 11.00 -3.33 -23.38
C ALA A 445 11.01 -4.44 -22.32
N PRO A 446 11.34 -5.68 -22.68
CA PRO A 446 11.33 -6.81 -21.75
C PRO A 446 12.30 -6.62 -20.57
N LEU A 447 13.43 -5.93 -20.72
CA LEU A 447 14.43 -5.78 -19.65
C LEU A 447 13.97 -4.79 -18.57
N THR A 448 13.21 -3.77 -18.94
CA THR A 448 12.75 -2.69 -18.05
C THR A 448 11.26 -2.75 -17.72
N ARG A 449 10.46 -3.64 -18.31
CA ARG A 449 9.02 -3.76 -17.98
C ARG A 449 8.62 -5.10 -17.37
N LEU A 450 9.23 -6.20 -17.78
CA LEU A 450 8.78 -7.54 -17.41
C LEU A 450 8.79 -7.76 -15.89
N GLY A 451 7.63 -8.14 -15.34
CA GLY A 451 7.42 -8.44 -13.93
C GLY A 451 7.52 -7.24 -13.00
N ARG A 452 7.41 -6.01 -13.53
CA ARG A 452 7.60 -4.75 -12.78
C ARG A 452 6.36 -3.87 -12.73
N GLU A 453 5.27 -4.26 -13.36
CA GLU A 453 3.98 -3.57 -13.31
C GLU A 453 3.28 -3.70 -11.94
N GLY A 454 2.48 -2.71 -11.56
CA GLY A 454 1.69 -2.77 -10.33
C GLY A 454 2.52 -2.51 -9.08
N ALA A 455 2.44 -3.42 -8.10
CA ALA A 455 3.08 -3.24 -6.79
C ALA A 455 4.62 -3.05 -6.83
N PRO A 456 5.39 -3.79 -7.65
CA PRO A 456 6.81 -3.52 -7.85
C PRO A 456 7.09 -2.07 -8.26
N MET A 457 6.40 -1.53 -9.27
CA MET A 457 6.55 -0.12 -9.66
C MET A 457 6.20 0.84 -8.52
N ARG A 458 5.07 0.58 -7.84
CA ARG A 458 4.62 1.38 -6.71
C ARG A 458 5.66 1.46 -5.59
N ARG A 459 6.37 0.35 -5.33
CA ARG A 459 7.46 0.30 -4.34
C ARG A 459 8.68 1.11 -4.77
N SER A 460 9.06 1.03 -6.05
CA SER A 460 10.23 1.72 -6.60
C SER A 460 10.02 3.21 -6.83
N ALA A 461 8.78 3.67 -6.99
CA ALA A 461 8.47 4.97 -7.61
C ALA A 461 9.06 6.19 -6.87
N ALA A 462 9.37 6.09 -5.58
CA ALA A 462 9.92 7.20 -4.81
C ALA A 462 11.39 6.98 -4.37
N TYR A 463 12.02 5.88 -4.82
CA TYR A 463 13.34 5.49 -4.35
C TYR A 463 14.39 6.56 -4.69
N ASP A 464 14.60 6.86 -5.97
CA ASP A 464 15.69 7.73 -6.44
C ASP A 464 15.69 9.10 -5.77
N ILE A 465 14.53 9.74 -5.70
CA ILE A 465 14.34 11.10 -5.17
C ILE A 465 14.47 11.16 -3.64
N THR A 466 14.46 10.02 -2.96
CA THR A 466 14.60 9.92 -1.50
C THR A 466 15.92 9.29 -1.07
N ARG A 467 16.81 8.93 -1.99
CA ARG A 467 18.18 8.53 -1.65
C ARG A 467 18.91 9.69 -0.99
N PHE A 468 19.82 9.40 -0.07
CA PHE A 468 20.43 10.44 0.76
C PHE A 468 21.28 11.42 -0.05
N ASP A 469 22.04 10.93 -1.03
CA ASP A 469 22.79 11.73 -1.99
C ASP A 469 21.90 12.66 -2.83
N ALA A 470 20.79 12.15 -3.36
CA ALA A 470 19.80 12.95 -4.09
C ALA A 470 19.16 14.03 -3.20
N VAL A 471 18.79 13.70 -1.96
CA VAL A 471 18.23 14.69 -1.02
C VAL A 471 19.26 15.71 -0.56
N LYS A 472 20.52 15.31 -0.41
CA LYS A 472 21.62 16.21 -0.06
C LYS A 472 21.94 17.17 -1.21
N SER A 473 21.80 16.73 -2.46
CA SER A 473 21.99 17.59 -3.63
C SER A 473 20.83 18.59 -3.80
N LYS A 474 19.58 18.14 -3.60
CA LYS A 474 18.38 18.96 -3.81
C LYS A 474 17.25 18.58 -2.87
N SER A 475 16.51 19.58 -2.38
CA SER A 475 15.29 19.34 -1.59
C SER A 475 14.24 18.56 -2.38
N ASN A 476 13.66 17.54 -1.75
CA ASN A 476 12.52 16.79 -2.29
C ASN A 476 11.18 17.22 -1.68
N SER A 477 11.12 18.38 -1.02
CA SER A 477 9.90 18.84 -0.34
C SER A 477 8.68 18.94 -1.28
N ARG A 478 8.89 19.45 -2.52
CA ARG A 478 7.83 19.55 -3.54
C ARG A 478 7.33 18.17 -3.97
N PHE A 479 8.24 17.25 -4.30
CA PHE A 479 7.89 15.85 -4.59
C PHE A 479 7.05 15.27 -3.45
N LEU A 480 7.44 15.48 -2.19
CA LEU A 480 6.75 14.90 -1.04
C LEU A 480 5.38 15.51 -0.76
N GLU A 481 5.16 16.79 -1.06
CA GLU A 481 3.85 17.39 -0.99
C GLU A 481 2.88 16.71 -1.98
N ASN A 482 3.34 16.50 -3.22
CA ASN A 482 2.56 15.85 -4.27
C ASN A 482 2.41 14.34 -4.04
N TRP A 483 3.46 13.70 -3.53
CA TRP A 483 3.42 12.30 -3.14
C TRP A 483 2.39 12.04 -2.05
N LYS A 484 2.27 12.93 -1.06
CA LYS A 484 1.23 12.81 -0.02
C LYS A 484 -0.17 12.91 -0.59
N GLU A 485 -0.40 13.83 -1.53
CA GLU A 485 -1.69 13.97 -2.20
C GLU A 485 -2.04 12.74 -3.05
N LEU A 486 -1.06 12.22 -3.79
CA LEU A 486 -1.18 10.96 -4.52
C LEU A 486 -1.56 9.84 -3.55
N GLN A 487 -0.80 9.63 -2.46
CA GLN A 487 -1.07 8.58 -1.47
C GLN A 487 -2.45 8.74 -0.79
N GLN A 488 -2.90 9.98 -0.55
CA GLN A 488 -4.26 10.26 -0.06
C GLN A 488 -5.33 9.85 -1.07
N THR A 489 -5.10 10.12 -2.36
CA THR A 489 -6.00 9.68 -3.43
C THR A 489 -6.07 8.16 -3.52
N PHE A 490 -4.95 7.45 -3.34
CA PHE A 490 -4.93 5.98 -3.23
C PHE A 490 -5.69 5.48 -2.00
N SER A 491 -5.54 6.18 -0.88
CA SER A 491 -6.22 5.92 0.39
C SER A 491 -7.63 6.50 0.43
N SER A 492 -8.33 6.55 -0.72
CA SER A 492 -9.72 7.00 -0.78
C SER A 492 -10.66 6.07 0.00
N SER A 493 -11.75 6.62 0.52
CA SER A 493 -12.77 5.86 1.26
C SER A 493 -13.80 5.25 0.29
N PRO A 494 -14.31 4.03 0.54
CA PRO A 494 -15.46 3.50 -0.20
C PRO A 494 -16.61 4.52 -0.20
N VAL A 495 -17.31 4.66 -1.34
CA VAL A 495 -18.33 5.70 -1.53
C VAL A 495 -19.37 5.68 -0.41
N ALA A 496 -19.87 4.50 -0.03
CA ALA A 496 -20.85 4.35 1.06
C ALA A 496 -20.36 4.87 2.42
N VAL A 497 -19.07 4.71 2.75
CA VAL A 497 -18.53 5.21 4.02
C VAL A 497 -18.32 6.71 3.93
N HIS A 498 -17.67 7.17 2.85
CA HIS A 498 -17.38 8.58 2.64
C HIS A 498 -18.65 9.44 2.64
N ASP A 499 -19.69 8.99 1.94
CA ASP A 499 -20.90 9.76 1.73
C ASP A 499 -21.71 9.97 3.03
N ILE A 500 -21.69 9.00 3.97
CA ILE A 500 -22.21 9.24 5.32
C ILE A 500 -21.52 10.44 5.95
N ILE A 501 -20.18 10.44 5.98
CA ILE A 501 -19.41 11.51 6.62
C ILE A 501 -19.69 12.85 5.92
N ALA A 502 -19.66 12.88 4.59
CA ALA A 502 -19.88 14.09 3.82
C ALA A 502 -21.27 14.69 4.06
N GLN A 503 -22.32 13.86 4.14
CA GLN A 503 -23.66 14.32 4.48
C GLN A 503 -23.75 14.85 5.92
N LEU A 504 -23.04 14.25 6.90
CA LEU A 504 -23.00 14.79 8.27
C LEU A 504 -22.36 16.19 8.32
N PHE A 505 -21.37 16.46 7.48
CA PHE A 505 -20.79 17.81 7.33
C PHE A 505 -21.79 18.79 6.69
N VAL A 506 -22.44 18.38 5.59
CA VAL A 506 -23.47 19.21 4.91
C VAL A 506 -24.62 19.56 5.86
N LEU A 507 -25.03 18.61 6.70
CA LEU A 507 -26.09 18.80 7.67
C LEU A 507 -25.65 19.52 8.94
N GLY A 508 -24.36 19.82 9.14
CA GLY A 508 -23.83 20.47 10.35
C GLY A 508 -23.75 19.58 11.60
N VAL A 509 -23.96 18.27 11.46
CA VAL A 509 -23.74 17.28 12.53
C VAL A 509 -22.25 17.10 12.80
N ALA A 510 -21.42 17.20 11.75
CA ALA A 510 -19.98 17.15 11.82
C ALA A 510 -19.35 18.50 11.48
N THR A 511 -18.27 18.84 12.18
CA THR A 511 -17.42 20.01 11.91
C THR A 511 -15.95 19.62 11.93
N HIS A 512 -15.06 20.50 11.46
CA HIS A 512 -13.62 20.31 11.55
C HIS A 512 -12.94 21.45 12.33
N SER A 513 -11.84 21.11 13.00
CA SER A 513 -10.94 22.09 13.60
C SER A 513 -9.49 21.71 13.37
N GLU A 514 -8.72 22.65 12.82
CA GLU A 514 -7.31 22.43 12.55
C GLU A 514 -6.45 22.60 13.82
N GLY A 515 -5.63 21.60 14.17
CA GLY A 515 -4.58 21.74 15.19
C GLY A 515 -3.92 20.43 15.59
N ASN A 516 -3.18 20.43 16.71
CA ASN A 516 -2.38 19.30 17.14
C ASN A 516 -3.06 18.53 18.28
N PHE A 517 -2.95 17.20 18.27
CA PHE A 517 -3.51 16.34 19.32
C PHE A 517 -2.90 16.60 20.71
N ARG A 518 -1.71 17.23 20.74
CA ARG A 518 -1.05 17.66 21.98
C ARG A 518 -1.74 18.82 22.68
N ASP A 519 -2.58 19.56 21.97
CA ASP A 519 -3.31 20.71 22.52
C ASP A 519 -4.65 20.28 23.15
N ILE A 520 -4.94 18.97 23.12
CA ILE A 520 -6.11 18.38 23.75
C ILE A 520 -5.80 18.17 25.23
N THR A 521 -6.64 18.73 26.09
CA THR A 521 -6.46 18.72 27.55
C THR A 521 -7.73 18.25 28.24
N TYR A 522 -7.63 17.94 29.53
CA TYR A 522 -8.79 17.60 30.37
C TYR A 522 -9.08 18.73 31.36
N ASP A 523 -10.29 19.27 31.30
CA ASP A 523 -10.79 20.22 32.29
C ASP A 523 -11.45 19.45 33.44
N ARG A 524 -10.89 19.64 34.65
CA ARG A 524 -11.34 18.96 35.87
C ARG A 524 -12.62 19.56 36.44
N ASP A 525 -12.88 20.84 36.18
CA ASP A 525 -14.02 21.54 36.77
C ASP A 525 -15.31 21.19 36.01
N SER A 526 -15.23 21.18 34.68
CA SER A 526 -16.36 20.77 33.82
C SER A 526 -16.40 19.25 33.56
N HIS A 527 -15.35 18.51 33.93
CA HIS A 527 -15.15 17.10 33.62
C HIS A 527 -15.15 16.76 32.11
N LYS A 528 -14.72 17.70 31.26
CA LYS A 528 -14.73 17.59 29.80
C LYS A 528 -13.33 17.57 29.20
N VAL A 529 -13.25 17.05 27.97
CA VAL A 529 -12.05 17.18 27.16
C VAL A 529 -12.12 18.51 26.39
N VAL A 530 -11.04 19.28 26.39
CA VAL A 530 -11.00 20.63 25.81
C VAL A 530 -9.96 20.68 24.70
N PHE A 531 -10.31 21.35 23.60
CA PHE A 531 -9.41 21.69 22.51
C PHE A 531 -9.79 23.07 21.97
N LYS A 532 -8.91 24.06 22.16
CA LYS A 532 -9.22 25.47 21.88
C LYS A 532 -10.56 25.86 22.56
N ASP A 533 -11.49 26.40 21.78
CA ASP A 533 -12.81 26.83 22.26
C ASP A 533 -13.86 25.69 22.27
N PHE A 534 -13.45 24.47 21.94
CA PHE A 534 -14.34 23.29 21.94
C PHE A 534 -14.22 22.51 23.24
N SER A 535 -15.37 22.01 23.70
CA SER A 535 -15.49 21.14 24.87
C SER A 535 -16.29 19.89 24.50
N PHE A 536 -15.74 18.72 24.82
CA PHE A 536 -16.25 17.42 24.44
C PHE A 536 -16.55 16.56 25.67
N ASP A 537 -17.64 15.80 25.59
CA ASP A 537 -18.03 14.88 26.65
C ASP A 537 -17.19 13.58 26.61
N ALA A 538 -16.75 13.19 25.41
CA ALA A 538 -15.82 12.09 25.15
C ALA A 538 -15.10 12.27 23.80
N MET A 539 -14.09 11.42 23.57
CA MET A 539 -13.28 11.42 22.35
C MET A 539 -13.23 10.04 21.70
N PHE A 540 -13.14 10.01 20.37
CA PHE A 540 -12.74 8.84 19.60
C PHE A 540 -11.35 9.10 19.01
N THR A 541 -10.37 8.30 19.44
CA THR A 541 -8.96 8.55 19.18
C THR A 541 -8.30 7.35 18.49
N PRO A 542 -8.59 7.11 17.20
CA PRO A 542 -7.95 6.04 16.44
C PRO A 542 -6.42 6.09 16.58
N LYS A 543 -5.79 4.94 16.81
CA LYS A 543 -4.34 4.90 17.04
C LYS A 543 -3.58 5.31 15.76
N VAL A 544 -2.43 5.97 15.93
CA VAL A 544 -1.64 6.53 14.82
C VAL A 544 -0.54 5.57 14.41
N LEU A 545 -0.41 5.33 13.10
CA LEU A 545 0.65 4.49 12.54
C LEU A 545 2.00 5.20 12.64
N THR A 546 3.01 4.56 13.22
CA THR A 546 4.36 5.13 13.33
C THR A 546 5.45 4.07 13.41
N ASN A 547 6.45 4.19 12.53
CA ASN A 547 7.66 3.35 12.57
C ASN A 547 8.39 3.44 13.92
N GLY A 548 8.26 4.55 14.66
CA GLY A 548 8.91 4.74 15.96
C GLY A 548 8.40 3.81 17.06
N ALA A 549 7.25 3.16 16.86
CA ALA A 549 6.69 2.19 17.79
C ALA A 549 7.14 0.74 17.53
N ASP A 550 7.84 0.49 16.42
CA ASP A 550 8.40 -0.84 16.12
C ASP A 550 9.70 -1.06 16.92
N GLU A 551 9.61 -1.87 17.98
CA GLU A 551 10.73 -2.21 18.87
C GLU A 551 11.87 -2.88 18.11
N VAL A 552 11.57 -3.77 17.18
CA VAL A 552 12.57 -4.47 16.36
C VAL A 552 13.25 -3.48 15.41
N LEU A 553 12.50 -2.59 14.75
CA LEU A 553 13.09 -1.58 13.88
C LEU A 553 14.04 -0.66 14.65
N ARG A 554 13.68 -0.26 15.89
CA ARG A 554 14.58 0.49 16.77
C ARG A 554 15.82 -0.34 17.15
N ALA A 555 15.65 -1.63 17.39
CA ALA A 555 16.75 -2.54 17.72
C ALA A 555 17.74 -2.76 16.56
N LEU A 556 17.36 -2.49 15.31
CA LEU A 556 18.27 -2.52 14.15
C LEU A 556 19.31 -1.39 14.18
N HIS A 557 19.04 -0.28 14.89
CA HIS A 557 19.92 0.88 14.90
C HIS A 557 21.34 0.50 15.36
N GLY A 558 22.34 0.84 14.54
CA GLY A 558 23.76 0.53 14.81
C GLY A 558 24.17 -0.92 14.52
N LYS A 559 23.23 -1.81 14.18
CA LYS A 559 23.49 -3.23 13.89
C LYS A 559 23.46 -3.57 12.40
N VAL A 560 22.99 -2.65 11.58
CA VAL A 560 22.85 -2.83 10.13
C VAL A 560 23.35 -1.62 9.36
N LYS A 561 23.63 -1.80 8.08
CA LYS A 561 23.93 -0.69 7.15
C LYS A 561 22.74 0.27 7.09
N THR A 562 23.01 1.57 7.09
CA THR A 562 21.97 2.60 7.07
C THR A 562 22.14 3.59 5.92
N VAL A 563 21.03 3.96 5.27
CA VAL A 563 20.99 4.99 4.21
C VAL A 563 21.29 6.38 4.75
N TYR A 564 20.97 6.63 6.02
CA TYR A 564 21.12 7.93 6.68
C TYR A 564 21.64 7.77 8.12
N PRO A 565 22.64 8.56 8.56
CA PRO A 565 23.08 8.60 9.95
C PRO A 565 21.90 8.93 10.88
N GLY A 566 21.44 7.95 11.66
CA GLY A 566 20.21 8.09 12.45
C GLY A 566 19.22 6.93 12.32
N GLY A 567 19.59 5.83 11.66
CA GLY A 567 18.99 4.52 11.90
C GLY A 567 18.04 3.98 10.82
N VAL A 568 17.97 4.59 9.63
CA VAL A 568 17.16 4.03 8.52
C VAL A 568 17.92 2.91 7.82
N PRO A 569 17.50 1.64 7.89
CA PRO A 569 18.24 0.55 7.27
C PRO A 569 18.29 0.68 5.75
N GLU A 570 19.41 0.28 5.17
CA GLU A 570 19.56 0.09 3.72
C GLU A 570 19.33 -1.39 3.41
N TYR A 571 18.42 -1.67 2.48
CA TYR A 571 18.09 -3.03 2.07
C TYR A 571 18.61 -3.32 0.68
N THR A 572 19.10 -4.53 0.49
CA THR A 572 19.46 -5.03 -0.84
C THR A 572 18.29 -5.76 -1.50
N LYS A 573 18.51 -6.23 -2.72
CA LYS A 573 17.60 -7.15 -3.43
C LYS A 573 17.19 -8.31 -2.50
N GLY A 574 15.91 -8.69 -2.47
CA GLY A 574 15.33 -9.63 -1.52
C GLY A 574 14.97 -9.04 -0.16
N ARG A 575 15.11 -7.72 0.03
CA ARG A 575 14.96 -7.02 1.31
C ARG A 575 15.91 -7.52 2.41
N PHE A 576 17.09 -8.00 2.01
CA PHE A 576 18.10 -8.45 2.98
C PHE A 576 18.76 -7.26 3.66
N LEU A 577 19.11 -7.48 4.93
CA LEU A 577 19.94 -6.58 5.71
C LEU A 577 21.43 -6.88 5.47
N GLN A 578 22.27 -5.87 5.69
CA GLN A 578 23.72 -6.01 5.68
C GLN A 578 24.31 -5.53 7.01
N THR A 579 25.49 -6.02 7.35
CA THR A 579 26.30 -5.52 8.48
C THR A 579 26.51 -4.00 8.37
N PRO A 580 26.85 -3.28 9.47
CA PRO A 580 27.02 -1.83 9.43
C PRO A 580 28.03 -1.33 8.38
N VAL A 581 29.06 -2.13 8.08
CA VAL A 581 30.07 -1.83 7.05
C VAL A 581 29.57 -2.13 5.63
N GLY A 582 28.52 -2.94 5.49
CA GLY A 582 27.92 -3.31 4.20
C GLY A 582 28.66 -4.41 3.44
N ASP A 583 29.61 -5.09 4.09
CA ASP A 583 30.46 -6.13 3.49
C ASP A 583 29.83 -7.53 3.51
N THR A 584 28.90 -7.78 4.44
CA THR A 584 28.33 -9.10 4.71
C THR A 584 26.81 -9.03 4.75
N PHE A 585 26.15 -9.95 4.05
CA PHE A 585 24.71 -10.15 4.14
C PHE A 585 24.34 -10.79 5.47
N ILE A 586 23.33 -10.24 6.13
CA ILE A 586 22.71 -10.83 7.30
C ILE A 586 21.58 -11.74 6.80
N HIS A 587 21.42 -12.92 7.39
CA HIS A 587 20.34 -13.86 7.12
C HIS A 587 19.00 -13.37 7.70
N ALA A 588 18.66 -12.12 7.42
CA ALA A 588 17.48 -11.44 7.91
C ALA A 588 16.82 -10.67 6.76
N THR A 589 15.52 -10.86 6.58
CA THR A 589 14.70 -10.07 5.64
C THR A 589 13.71 -9.20 6.41
N ASP A 590 13.44 -8.00 5.91
CA ASP A 590 12.39 -7.13 6.44
C ASP A 590 11.19 -7.04 5.48
N ALA A 591 10.03 -7.50 5.93
CA ALA A 591 8.75 -7.38 5.26
C ALA A 591 7.84 -6.32 5.91
N GLY A 592 8.31 -5.69 6.98
CA GLY A 592 7.64 -4.68 7.79
C GLY A 592 7.85 -3.25 7.29
N SER A 593 7.91 -2.32 8.24
CA SER A 593 7.83 -0.88 7.99
C SER A 593 9.19 -0.19 7.79
N GLY A 594 10.30 -0.94 7.86
CA GLY A 594 11.65 -0.38 7.84
C GLY A 594 12.01 0.37 6.55
N GLY A 595 11.46 -0.05 5.41
CA GLY A 595 11.64 0.63 4.12
C GLY A 595 10.78 1.89 3.91
N ASN A 596 9.95 2.29 4.87
CA ASN A 596 9.12 3.50 4.73
C ASN A 596 9.94 4.81 4.81
N GLY A 597 11.24 4.77 5.13
CA GLY A 597 12.07 5.96 5.29
C GLY A 597 11.61 6.90 6.41
N VAL A 598 12.30 8.04 6.55
CA VAL A 598 12.04 9.01 7.62
C VAL A 598 12.05 10.45 7.11
N THR A 599 11.24 11.31 7.74
CA THR A 599 11.29 12.75 7.50
C THR A 599 12.23 13.42 8.49
N ARG A 600 13.16 14.24 7.99
CA ARG A 600 14.20 14.95 8.75
C ARG A 600 14.47 16.34 8.16
N GLU A 601 15.10 17.19 8.94
CA GLU A 601 15.73 18.40 8.42
C GLU A 601 17.08 18.04 7.84
N ILE A 602 17.31 18.39 6.58
CA ILE A 602 18.55 18.08 5.85
C ILE A 602 19.13 19.40 5.35
N THR A 603 20.41 19.63 5.67
CA THR A 603 21.20 20.69 5.06
C THR A 603 21.73 20.21 3.72
N HIS A 604 21.35 20.91 2.66
CA HIS A 604 21.71 20.62 1.27
C HIS A 604 23.11 21.14 0.93
N ASN A 605 23.66 20.69 -0.19
CA ASN A 605 24.97 21.10 -0.69
C ASN A 605 25.11 22.62 -0.91
N ASN A 606 23.99 23.33 -1.13
CA ASN A 606 23.97 24.79 -1.26
C ASN A 606 23.84 25.54 0.09
N GLY A 607 23.94 24.86 1.23
CA GLY A 607 23.84 25.42 2.58
C GLY A 607 22.41 25.66 3.08
N THR A 608 21.37 25.50 2.23
CA THR A 608 19.98 25.63 2.68
C THR A 608 19.54 24.39 3.46
N THR A 609 18.64 24.56 4.43
CA THR A 609 18.06 23.44 5.19
C THR A 609 16.58 23.32 4.88
N SER A 610 16.11 22.11 4.58
CA SER A 610 14.68 21.87 4.38
C SER A 610 14.24 20.53 4.96
N ARG A 611 12.94 20.41 5.21
CA ARG A 611 12.31 19.18 5.69
C ARG A 611 12.11 18.19 4.55
N SER A 612 13.00 17.21 4.45
CA SER A 612 13.03 16.21 3.39
C SER A 612 12.73 14.80 3.92
N ARG A 613 12.36 13.87 3.04
CA ARG A 613 12.20 12.44 3.37
C ARG A 613 13.34 11.66 2.73
N VAL A 614 13.95 10.79 3.53
CA VAL A 614 15.15 10.03 3.17
C VAL A 614 14.89 8.54 3.36
N GLY A 615 15.38 7.72 2.43
CA GLY A 615 15.42 6.27 2.51
C GLY A 615 14.08 5.57 2.30
N LEU A 616 13.22 6.08 1.40
CA LEU A 616 11.97 5.43 1.03
C LEU A 616 12.25 4.32 0.02
N GLN A 617 12.20 3.06 0.46
CA GLN A 617 12.49 1.88 -0.35
C GLN A 617 11.24 1.07 -0.71
N TRP A 618 10.18 1.17 0.10
CA TRP A 618 8.83 0.71 -0.20
C TRP A 618 7.80 1.43 0.69
N THR A 619 6.51 1.34 0.35
CA THR A 619 5.41 1.98 1.11
C THR A 619 4.17 1.11 1.25
N ASP A 620 4.28 -0.16 0.91
CA ASP A 620 3.16 -1.06 0.70
C ASP A 620 2.86 -1.96 1.91
N THR A 621 3.55 -1.77 3.04
CA THR A 621 3.45 -2.62 4.23
C THR A 621 2.02 -2.80 4.75
N ASN A 622 1.19 -1.76 4.61
CA ASN A 622 -0.17 -1.71 5.13
C ASN A 622 -1.25 -2.09 4.10
N ASP A 623 -0.84 -2.54 2.91
CA ASP A 623 -1.75 -2.93 1.83
C ASP A 623 -1.90 -4.46 1.77
N LEU A 624 -3.15 -4.94 1.87
CA LEU A 624 -3.44 -6.37 1.87
C LEU A 624 -3.20 -7.04 0.49
N ALA A 625 -3.39 -6.32 -0.61
CA ALA A 625 -3.05 -6.85 -1.93
C ALA A 625 -1.53 -6.97 -2.09
N SER A 626 -0.79 -6.03 -1.49
CA SER A 626 0.68 -6.10 -1.48
C SER A 626 1.20 -7.35 -0.77
N SER A 627 0.65 -7.76 0.38
CA SER A 627 1.13 -8.97 1.06
C SER A 627 1.02 -10.21 0.16
N SER A 628 -0.05 -10.30 -0.61
CA SER A 628 -0.30 -11.38 -1.57
C SER A 628 0.73 -11.34 -2.71
N THR A 629 0.90 -10.20 -3.38
CA THR A 629 1.85 -10.06 -4.51
C THR A 629 3.31 -10.27 -4.10
N TRP A 630 3.71 -9.77 -2.92
CA TRP A 630 5.06 -9.96 -2.39
C TRP A 630 5.35 -11.42 -2.03
N SER A 631 4.37 -12.12 -1.44
CA SER A 631 4.55 -13.50 -0.97
C SER A 631 4.96 -14.48 -2.08
N ALA A 632 4.53 -14.26 -3.33
CA ALA A 632 4.84 -15.11 -4.47
C ALA A 632 6.35 -15.24 -4.74
N SER A 633 7.07 -14.12 -4.72
CA SER A 633 8.53 -14.11 -4.88
C SER A 633 9.24 -14.47 -3.57
N ALA A 634 8.74 -13.96 -2.45
CA ALA A 634 9.39 -14.14 -1.14
C ALA A 634 9.40 -15.59 -0.67
N SER A 635 8.34 -16.36 -0.94
CA SER A 635 8.30 -17.78 -0.56
C SER A 635 9.31 -18.62 -1.34
N ARG A 636 9.42 -18.37 -2.65
CA ARG A 636 10.40 -19.03 -3.51
C ARG A 636 11.83 -18.67 -3.11
N LEU A 637 12.07 -17.39 -2.82
CA LEU A 637 13.35 -16.93 -2.29
C LEU A 637 13.74 -17.72 -1.03
N LEU A 638 12.83 -17.87 -0.07
CA LEU A 638 13.07 -18.59 1.17
C LEU A 638 13.46 -20.05 0.91
N VAL A 639 12.67 -20.78 0.11
CA VAL A 639 12.97 -22.18 -0.21
C VAL A 639 14.31 -22.31 -0.94
N LEU A 640 14.63 -21.39 -1.85
CA LEU A 640 15.88 -21.40 -2.59
C LEU A 640 17.11 -21.21 -1.67
N LEU A 641 17.00 -20.32 -0.68
CA LEU A 641 18.06 -20.14 0.33
C LEU A 641 18.26 -21.40 1.17
N SER A 642 17.17 -22.05 1.59
CA SER A 642 17.25 -23.30 2.35
C SER A 642 17.89 -24.42 1.53
N VAL A 643 17.58 -24.51 0.23
CA VAL A 643 18.21 -25.48 -0.70
C VAL A 643 19.70 -25.22 -0.85
N LEU A 644 20.12 -23.96 -1.02
CA LEU A 644 21.54 -23.60 -1.07
C LEU A 644 22.27 -24.02 0.20
N GLN A 645 21.66 -23.81 1.36
CA GLN A 645 22.23 -24.23 2.64
C GLN A 645 22.33 -25.76 2.77
N VAL A 646 21.30 -26.50 2.37
CA VAL A 646 21.31 -27.98 2.35
C VAL A 646 22.39 -28.52 1.40
N ASN A 647 22.64 -27.83 0.29
CA ASN A 647 23.71 -28.15 -0.66
C ASN A 647 25.11 -27.70 -0.18
N GLY A 648 25.25 -27.28 1.09
CA GLY A 648 26.53 -26.99 1.72
C GLY A 648 26.99 -25.53 1.61
N SER A 649 26.16 -24.61 1.10
CA SER A 649 26.49 -23.18 1.14
C SER A 649 26.51 -22.67 2.58
N LYS A 650 27.62 -22.04 2.96
CA LYS A 650 27.77 -21.33 4.24
C LYS A 650 27.28 -19.88 4.18
N ALA A 651 27.03 -19.36 2.98
CA ALA A 651 26.60 -17.98 2.73
C ALA A 651 25.53 -17.95 1.62
N PRO A 652 24.38 -18.62 1.81
CA PRO A 652 23.37 -18.84 0.78
C PRO A 652 22.86 -17.55 0.14
N ILE A 653 22.75 -16.45 0.89
CA ILE A 653 22.35 -15.15 0.32
C ILE A 653 23.42 -14.62 -0.64
N LYS A 654 24.70 -14.72 -0.28
CA LYS A 654 25.80 -14.25 -1.13
C LYS A 654 25.86 -15.05 -2.42
N ASP A 655 25.72 -16.37 -2.34
CA ASP A 655 25.75 -17.25 -3.51
C ASP A 655 24.54 -16.99 -4.42
N LEU A 656 23.35 -16.78 -3.85
CA LEU A 656 22.18 -16.38 -4.60
C LEU A 656 22.39 -15.03 -5.32
N MET A 657 22.98 -14.04 -4.64
CA MET A 657 23.26 -12.74 -5.26
C MET A 657 24.29 -12.86 -6.40
N ALA A 658 25.27 -13.75 -6.29
CA ALA A 658 26.20 -14.04 -7.38
C ALA A 658 25.47 -14.61 -8.61
N ILE A 659 24.63 -15.63 -8.41
CA ILE A 659 23.80 -16.22 -9.46
C ILE A 659 22.87 -15.16 -10.10
N TYR A 660 22.22 -14.34 -9.28
CA TYR A 660 21.37 -13.26 -9.76
C TYR A 660 22.15 -12.27 -10.62
N ASN A 661 23.32 -11.81 -10.17
CA ASN A 661 24.16 -10.86 -10.90
C ASN A 661 24.63 -11.42 -12.25
N GLU A 662 24.96 -12.72 -12.31
CA GLU A 662 25.29 -13.41 -13.57
C GLU A 662 24.09 -13.51 -14.53
N SER A 663 22.87 -13.50 -13.99
CA SER A 663 21.63 -13.60 -14.78
C SER A 663 21.12 -12.26 -15.35
N LEU A 664 21.75 -11.15 -14.95
CA LEU A 664 21.37 -9.80 -15.37
C LEU A 664 21.66 -9.56 -16.85
N PRO A 665 20.88 -8.70 -17.53
CA PRO A 665 21.19 -8.33 -18.90
C PRO A 665 22.54 -7.61 -18.99
N GLY A 666 23.20 -7.75 -20.14
CA GLY A 666 24.41 -6.98 -20.46
C GLY A 666 24.11 -5.48 -20.52
N ALA A 667 25.08 -4.64 -20.11
CA ALA A 667 24.91 -3.19 -20.06
C ALA A 667 24.54 -2.57 -21.43
N ASP A 668 25.11 -3.08 -22.52
CA ASP A 668 24.84 -2.58 -23.87
C ASP A 668 23.42 -2.90 -24.34
N ALA A 669 22.93 -4.11 -24.08
CA ALA A 669 21.56 -4.51 -24.43
C ALA A 669 20.53 -3.69 -23.63
N PHE A 670 20.82 -3.47 -22.34
CA PHE A 670 19.99 -2.64 -21.48
C PHE A 670 19.95 -1.17 -21.97
N ARG A 671 21.11 -0.60 -22.30
CA ARG A 671 21.21 0.76 -22.85
C ARG A 671 20.47 0.90 -24.17
N ALA A 672 20.61 -0.06 -25.09
CA ALA A 672 19.91 -0.04 -26.38
C ALA A 672 18.38 -0.05 -26.21
N GLU A 673 17.85 -0.84 -25.26
CA GLU A 673 16.41 -0.84 -24.95
C GLU A 673 15.95 0.53 -24.42
N ILE A 674 16.68 1.09 -23.45
CA ILE A 674 16.36 2.39 -22.86
C ILE A 674 16.43 3.53 -23.90
N ASP A 675 17.46 3.55 -24.74
CA ASP A 675 17.66 4.61 -25.74
C ASP A 675 16.52 4.66 -26.76
N SER A 676 15.80 3.54 -26.96
CA SER A 676 14.60 3.48 -27.80
C SER A 676 13.44 4.35 -27.29
N PHE A 677 13.49 4.81 -26.03
CA PHE A 677 12.49 5.67 -25.41
C PHE A 677 12.82 7.16 -25.46
N LYS A 678 13.97 7.55 -26.02
CA LYS A 678 14.35 8.97 -26.17
C LYS A 678 13.29 9.79 -26.89
N GLY A 679 12.71 9.26 -27.97
CA GLY A 679 11.64 9.93 -28.71
C GLY A 679 10.34 10.08 -27.91
N ALA A 680 10.00 9.09 -27.08
CA ALA A 680 8.84 9.15 -26.21
C ALA A 680 9.00 10.22 -25.11
N TRP A 681 10.22 10.36 -24.56
CA TRP A 681 10.54 11.45 -23.64
C TRP A 681 10.39 12.83 -24.30
N SER A 682 10.99 13.04 -25.47
CA SER A 682 10.90 14.32 -26.19
C SER A 682 9.45 14.70 -26.47
N GLU A 683 8.63 13.76 -26.96
CA GLU A 683 7.21 14.00 -27.21
C GLU A 683 6.44 14.31 -25.91
N LEU A 684 6.75 13.65 -24.79
CA LEU A 684 6.11 13.94 -23.50
C LEU A 684 6.44 15.35 -23.00
N VAL A 685 7.69 15.78 -23.11
CA VAL A 685 8.14 17.14 -22.75
C VAL A 685 7.47 18.18 -23.62
N GLU A 686 7.44 17.99 -24.94
CA GLU A 686 6.74 18.90 -25.85
C GLU A 686 5.25 19.01 -25.53
N LYS A 687 4.56 17.89 -25.27
CA LYS A 687 3.17 17.88 -24.83
C LYS A 687 2.98 18.68 -23.54
N LYS A 688 3.83 18.47 -22.53
CA LYS A 688 3.77 19.23 -21.26
C LYS A 688 3.91 20.72 -21.49
N CYS A 689 4.94 21.15 -22.22
CA CYS A 689 5.21 22.56 -22.49
C CYS A 689 4.10 23.21 -23.32
N PHE A 690 3.51 22.45 -24.25
CA PHE A 690 2.36 22.90 -25.03
C PHE A 690 1.14 23.12 -24.13
N LEU A 691 0.81 22.17 -23.26
CA LEU A 691 -0.33 22.29 -22.35
C LEU A 691 -0.15 23.43 -21.33
N ASP A 692 1.06 23.63 -20.83
CA ASP A 692 1.41 24.78 -19.98
C ASP A 692 1.16 26.11 -20.70
N THR A 693 1.60 26.19 -21.97
CA THR A 693 1.34 27.36 -22.83
C THR A 693 -0.17 27.55 -23.05
N CYS A 694 -0.92 26.49 -23.36
CA CYS A 694 -2.38 26.57 -23.52
C CYS A 694 -3.05 27.10 -22.25
N GLN A 695 -2.64 26.62 -21.08
CA GLN A 695 -3.16 27.08 -19.79
C GLN A 695 -2.84 28.56 -19.54
N PHE A 696 -1.65 29.02 -19.91
CA PHE A 696 -1.23 30.40 -19.70
C PHE A 696 -2.00 31.41 -20.57
N PHE A 697 -2.32 31.04 -21.82
CA PHE A 697 -2.95 31.94 -22.79
C PHE A 697 -4.48 31.75 -22.94
N ALA A 698 -5.06 30.70 -22.39
CA ALA A 698 -6.52 30.53 -22.36
C ALA A 698 -7.19 31.50 -21.39
N LYS A 699 -8.25 32.18 -21.85
CA LYS A 699 -9.02 33.11 -21.00
C LYS A 699 -10.00 32.39 -20.07
N ASP A 700 -10.51 31.25 -20.51
CA ASP A 700 -11.53 30.47 -19.82
C ASP A 700 -11.38 28.97 -20.10
N ALA A 701 -12.30 28.17 -19.56
CA ALA A 701 -12.33 26.73 -19.71
C ALA A 701 -12.59 26.27 -21.16
N GLU A 702 -13.38 27.02 -21.93
CA GLU A 702 -13.73 26.67 -23.31
C GLU A 702 -12.51 26.87 -24.22
N GLU A 703 -11.84 28.02 -24.12
CA GLU A 703 -10.58 28.28 -24.82
C GLU A 703 -9.52 27.24 -24.43
N TYR A 704 -9.36 26.93 -23.14
CA TYR A 704 -8.40 25.92 -22.69
C TYR A 704 -8.69 24.54 -23.30
N GLN A 705 -9.94 24.09 -23.22
CA GLN A 705 -10.35 22.79 -23.76
C GLN A 705 -10.11 22.71 -25.28
N LYS A 706 -10.39 23.80 -26.00
CA LYS A 706 -10.11 23.93 -27.44
C LYS A 706 -8.62 23.89 -27.75
N TYR A 707 -7.77 24.55 -26.97
CA TYR A 707 -6.33 24.53 -27.22
C TYR A 707 -5.71 23.17 -26.87
N ALA A 708 -6.12 22.59 -25.75
CA ALA A 708 -5.62 21.30 -25.28
C ALA A 708 -6.01 20.12 -26.19
N SER A 709 -7.07 20.22 -27.01
CA SER A 709 -7.43 19.18 -27.97
C SER A 709 -6.36 18.97 -29.05
N ASP A 710 -5.51 19.97 -29.29
CA ASP A 710 -4.44 19.93 -30.29
C ASP A 710 -3.12 19.34 -29.73
N ALA A 711 -3.12 18.87 -28.48
CA ALA A 711 -1.90 18.37 -27.81
C ALA A 711 -1.36 17.07 -28.41
N PHE A 712 -2.19 16.28 -29.10
CA PHE A 712 -1.89 14.88 -29.39
C PHE A 712 -1.13 14.62 -30.70
N ASP A 713 -0.83 15.64 -31.50
CA ASP A 713 0.09 15.51 -32.62
C ASP A 713 0.95 16.78 -32.82
N PRO A 714 2.21 16.63 -33.26
CA PRO A 714 3.12 17.76 -33.39
C PRO A 714 2.63 18.88 -34.32
N ASN A 715 1.96 18.50 -35.42
CA ASN A 715 1.48 19.47 -36.41
C ASN A 715 0.33 20.33 -35.88
N SER A 716 -0.62 19.73 -35.17
CA SER A 716 -1.71 20.42 -34.49
C SER A 716 -1.18 21.35 -33.40
N ARG A 717 -0.19 20.90 -32.60
CA ARG A 717 0.48 21.76 -31.61
C ARG A 717 1.12 22.99 -32.27
N GLN A 718 1.89 22.78 -33.33
CA GLN A 718 2.56 23.89 -34.03
C GLN A 718 1.57 24.87 -34.65
N LYS A 719 0.49 24.36 -35.26
CA LYS A 719 -0.59 25.18 -35.80
C LYS A 719 -1.26 26.00 -34.71
N ARG A 720 -1.60 25.39 -33.58
CA ARG A 720 -2.22 26.08 -32.43
C ARG A 720 -1.31 27.14 -31.84
N LEU A 721 -0.01 26.85 -31.64
CA LEU A 721 0.96 27.83 -31.18
C LEU A 721 1.05 29.03 -32.15
N SER A 722 1.08 28.76 -33.46
CA SER A 722 1.09 29.82 -34.48
C SER A 722 -0.19 30.66 -34.47
N GLU A 723 -1.35 30.05 -34.22
CA GLU A 723 -2.63 30.75 -34.07
C GLU A 723 -2.64 31.63 -32.80
N LEU A 724 -2.16 31.10 -31.67
CA LEU A 724 -2.05 31.85 -30.41
C LEU A 724 -1.11 33.05 -30.53
N SER A 725 0.05 32.89 -31.20
CA SER A 725 0.99 33.98 -31.46
C SER A 725 0.40 35.11 -32.30
N LYS A 726 -0.59 34.83 -33.16
CA LYS A 726 -1.30 35.87 -33.93
C LYS A 726 -2.35 36.62 -33.10
N LEU A 727 -2.86 35.98 -32.05
CA LEU A 727 -3.94 36.51 -31.22
C LEU A 727 -3.44 37.23 -29.96
N SER A 728 -2.24 36.89 -29.47
CA SER A 728 -1.63 37.47 -28.29
C SER A 728 -0.43 38.34 -28.67
N ALA A 729 -0.44 39.59 -28.21
CA ALA A 729 0.43 40.65 -28.73
C ALA A 729 1.94 40.53 -28.40
N ASP A 730 2.40 39.54 -27.64
CA ASP A 730 3.81 39.09 -27.59
C ASP A 730 3.97 37.88 -26.64
N GLY A 731 4.92 36.98 -26.93
CA GLY A 731 5.50 36.08 -25.93
C GLY A 731 5.03 34.62 -25.88
N VAL A 732 4.16 34.14 -26.79
CA VAL A 732 3.74 32.71 -26.84
C VAL A 732 4.93 31.80 -27.14
N GLU A 733 5.66 32.09 -28.21
CA GLU A 733 6.86 31.32 -28.61
C GLU A 733 7.94 31.42 -27.53
N THR A 734 8.17 32.61 -26.98
CA THR A 734 9.11 32.82 -25.87
C THR A 734 8.71 32.01 -24.63
N HIS A 735 7.42 31.96 -24.28
CA HIS A 735 6.93 31.15 -23.16
C HIS A 735 7.16 29.67 -23.43
N TYR A 736 6.72 29.16 -24.59
CA TYR A 736 6.87 27.75 -24.95
C TYR A 736 8.35 27.31 -24.97
N THR A 737 9.22 28.07 -25.62
CA THR A 737 10.67 27.79 -25.67
C THR A 737 11.30 27.83 -24.28
N LYS A 738 10.97 28.84 -23.46
CA LYS A 738 11.43 28.89 -22.07
C LYS A 738 10.99 27.66 -21.27
N ARG A 739 9.74 27.19 -21.45
CA ARG A 739 9.26 25.96 -20.81
C ARG A 739 10.02 24.73 -21.30
N LEU A 740 10.33 24.63 -22.60
CA LEU A 740 11.15 23.54 -23.14
C LEU A 740 12.56 23.53 -22.54
N GLU A 741 13.19 24.69 -22.40
CA GLU A 741 14.54 24.84 -21.82
C GLU A 741 14.61 24.42 -20.35
N GLU A 742 13.50 24.42 -19.61
CA GLU A 742 13.43 23.91 -18.23
C GLU A 742 13.62 22.38 -18.15
N PHE A 743 13.36 21.68 -19.25
CA PHE A 743 13.50 20.22 -19.32
C PHE A 743 14.75 19.86 -20.12
N GLY A 744 15.67 19.15 -19.47
CA GLY A 744 16.89 18.65 -20.11
C GLY A 744 16.62 17.54 -21.13
N PRO A 745 17.68 17.08 -21.83
CA PRO A 745 17.59 15.91 -22.68
C PRO A 745 17.21 14.65 -21.88
N PHE A 746 16.92 13.56 -22.59
CA PHE A 746 16.72 12.25 -21.96
C PHE A 746 18.01 11.83 -21.21
N ASP A 747 17.96 11.78 -19.87
CA ASP A 747 19.05 11.29 -19.00
C ASP A 747 18.60 10.02 -18.27
N PRO A 748 18.66 8.87 -18.93
CA PRO A 748 18.18 7.64 -18.33
C PRO A 748 19.15 7.08 -17.30
N VAL A 749 18.61 6.33 -16.35
CA VAL A 749 19.40 5.50 -15.43
C VAL A 749 20.17 4.41 -16.16
N ASP A 750 21.32 4.02 -15.60
CA ASP A 750 22.01 2.81 -16.03
C ASP A 750 21.33 1.54 -15.46
N ARG A 751 21.83 0.36 -15.88
CA ARG A 751 21.29 -0.94 -15.45
C ARG A 751 21.28 -1.11 -13.94
N ASP A 752 22.38 -0.75 -13.27
CA ASP A 752 22.56 -1.04 -11.85
C ASP A 752 21.80 0.00 -11.00
N GLU A 753 21.72 1.25 -11.44
CA GLU A 753 20.79 2.27 -10.93
C GLU A 753 19.34 1.81 -11.04
N TYR A 754 18.92 1.37 -12.24
CA TYR A 754 17.55 0.93 -12.49
C TYR A 754 17.15 -0.26 -11.60
N LEU A 755 17.99 -1.30 -11.53
CA LEU A 755 17.69 -2.51 -10.77
C LEU A 755 17.68 -2.25 -9.26
N ARG A 756 18.50 -1.33 -8.75
CA ARG A 756 18.51 -0.94 -7.33
C ARG A 756 17.20 -0.31 -6.85
N ARG A 757 16.38 0.23 -7.77
CA ARG A 757 15.05 0.76 -7.43
C ARG A 757 14.10 -0.33 -6.92
N PHE A 758 14.34 -1.59 -7.29
CA PHE A 758 13.46 -2.72 -6.98
C PHE A 758 14.11 -3.62 -5.93
N VAL A 759 13.72 -3.42 -4.67
CA VAL A 759 14.21 -4.25 -3.54
C VAL A 759 13.72 -5.70 -3.59
N ASP A 760 12.65 -5.99 -4.31
CA ASP A 760 12.10 -7.36 -4.46
C ASP A 760 12.56 -7.97 -5.78
N PHE A 761 12.69 -9.30 -5.81
CA PHE A 761 12.86 -10.05 -7.05
C PHE A 761 11.55 -10.14 -7.83
N THR A 762 11.65 -10.08 -9.16
CA THR A 762 10.56 -10.52 -10.03
C THR A 762 10.52 -12.05 -10.09
N SER A 763 9.38 -12.61 -10.49
CA SER A 763 9.24 -14.06 -10.68
C SER A 763 10.28 -14.61 -11.66
N ASP A 764 10.50 -13.92 -12.79
CA ASP A 764 11.45 -14.34 -13.82
C ASP A 764 12.91 -14.28 -13.34
N GLU A 765 13.26 -13.28 -12.52
CA GLU A 765 14.59 -13.21 -11.90
C GLU A 765 14.82 -14.42 -10.98
N LEU A 766 13.81 -14.83 -10.21
CA LEU A 766 13.89 -16.02 -9.37
C LEU A 766 13.88 -17.31 -10.17
N ASP A 767 13.15 -17.40 -11.29
CA ASP A 767 13.15 -18.59 -12.15
C ASP A 767 14.54 -18.86 -12.73
N LYS A 768 15.28 -17.82 -13.12
CA LYS A 768 16.68 -17.95 -13.55
C LYS A 768 17.57 -18.46 -12.42
N CYS A 769 17.42 -17.91 -11.21
CA CYS A 769 18.18 -18.35 -10.05
C CYS A 769 17.87 -19.81 -9.69
N TRP A 770 16.59 -20.18 -9.73
CA TRP A 770 16.12 -21.55 -9.48
C TRP A 770 16.75 -22.54 -10.45
N GLY A 771 16.69 -22.24 -11.75
CA GLY A 771 17.27 -23.09 -12.79
C GLY A 771 18.78 -23.29 -12.63
N ALA A 772 19.51 -22.27 -12.17
CA ALA A 772 20.93 -22.39 -11.86
C ALA A 772 21.18 -23.31 -10.66
N VAL A 773 20.52 -23.07 -9.52
CA VAL A 773 20.74 -23.84 -8.28
C VAL A 773 20.48 -25.34 -8.47
N PHE A 774 19.39 -25.70 -9.15
CA PHE A 774 19.05 -27.11 -9.36
C PHE A 774 19.86 -27.78 -10.48
N LYS A 775 20.36 -27.04 -11.49
CA LYS A 775 21.33 -27.58 -12.46
C LYS A 775 22.65 -27.97 -11.81
N PHE A 776 23.13 -27.17 -10.85
CA PHE A 776 24.36 -27.48 -10.14
C PHE A 776 24.22 -28.66 -9.17
N ALA A 777 23.06 -28.82 -8.51
CA ALA A 777 22.83 -29.93 -7.58
C ALA A 777 23.06 -31.33 -8.20
N HIS A 778 22.77 -31.51 -9.49
CA HIS A 778 23.01 -32.77 -10.21
C HIS A 778 24.49 -33.04 -10.54
N LEU A 779 25.37 -32.04 -10.49
CA LEU A 779 26.80 -32.22 -10.81
C LEU A 779 27.63 -32.71 -9.61
N TRP A 780 27.16 -32.49 -8.38
CA TRP A 780 27.83 -32.97 -7.16
C TRP A 780 27.66 -34.49 -6.92
N GLU A 781 26.81 -35.16 -7.71
CA GLU A 781 26.64 -36.62 -7.69
C GLU A 781 27.67 -37.37 -8.55
N THR A 782 28.57 -36.67 -9.25
CA THR A 782 29.66 -37.33 -10.00
C THR A 782 30.94 -37.28 -9.17
N PRO A 783 31.43 -38.41 -8.61
CA PRO A 783 32.77 -38.44 -8.05
C PRO A 783 33.77 -38.08 -9.15
N PRO A 784 34.85 -37.34 -8.86
CA PRO A 784 35.91 -37.18 -9.82
C PRO A 784 36.47 -38.58 -10.10
N HIS A 785 36.23 -39.09 -11.31
CA HIS A 785 36.96 -40.24 -11.81
C HIS A 785 38.42 -39.83 -11.92
N HIS A 786 39.21 -40.24 -10.94
CA HIS A 786 40.66 -40.26 -11.05
C HIS A 786 41.04 -41.20 -12.20
N HIS A 787 41.58 -40.62 -13.27
CA HIS A 787 42.52 -41.28 -14.15
C HIS A 787 43.82 -40.47 -14.18
#